data_AF-A0A1K1NVV4-F1
#
_entry.id   AF-A0A1K1NVV4-F1
#
_cell.length_a   1.000
_cell.length_b   1.000
_cell.length_c   1.000
_cell.angle_alpha   90.00
_cell.angle_beta   90.00
_cell.angle_gamma   90.00
#
_symmetry.space_group_name_H-M   'P 1'
#
loop_
_entity.id
_entity.type
_entity.pdbx_description
1 polymer ?
#
loop_
_entity_poly.entity_id
_entity_poly.type
_entity_poly.pdbx_seq_one_letter_code
_entity_poly.pdbx_strand_id
1 'polypeptide(L)'
;MKSLLWPAVALMNRLSFGMKFSLISVLFLLPMLVTNFFLVRDSYREFQGTQVELQSLDLLGSSLVLRRDLETLNNLVQINASLGQSGKAGDVEAKIGSLEQQVLARLQGMTPVVIEPEQISAFEAKRDEMIGAFKTQQAESSLQSKSALIGKLLNSAQVFSQIIASQAGLSRDNQSDIRQLSELIIGTTPKVTQILGEGRALGASSLGLGFLNSASSTRFDELLAQIEKLQGEYDLKLQDALGSSKAAGQALADQANGSKSTLKKASELIEEQVVMADTLDAPWPAFYEHVSGLMEQTYRLNEATQGFLGVQLQQRLEQNRSHMVLQAVALVLVFLLIFYLYAGFYASTRTTLQHLGQMMDKVAAGDMTVNFVARSKDELGELGEVFNGTVAKIHDLIEQVGHTVAEVERQAGQVETVSARSNQAVAGQRTQIELVATAMNQMSATAQEVARSAAAAVSSAHSVNDETLSGRGLVESQQGSIVRLASEIDQSVQVINQLATDSQAISRVLDVIKSIAEQTNLLALNAAIEAARAGEQGRGFAVVADEVRTLAKRTQQSTEEIEAMITRLHGGVGAAVKAMGTSHEMASGTVSQSEQVQQALENILGAVGMIVDQNQQIAAAVEQQTAVAHDIDQNIVEINRAGERTAEGAHQTEDASRELSAQVGQLKQLINAFRV
;
A
#
# COMPACT_ATOMS: atom_id res chain seq x y z
N MET A 1 14.38 5.53 26.59
CA MET A 1 13.49 4.34 26.70
C MET A 1 14.04 3.10 25.97
N LYS A 2 14.64 3.21 24.77
CA LYS A 2 15.14 2.03 24.02
C LYS A 2 16.30 1.26 24.67
N SER A 3 17.15 1.87 25.51
CA SER A 3 18.26 1.15 26.16
C SER A 3 17.86 0.33 27.39
N LEU A 4 16.83 0.75 28.14
CA LEU A 4 16.39 0.06 29.37
C LEU A 4 15.68 -1.26 29.08
N LEU A 5 14.86 -1.29 28.01
CA LEU A 5 14.08 -2.48 27.64
C LEU A 5 14.85 -3.44 26.72
N TRP A 6 16.05 -3.08 26.24
CA TRP A 6 16.79 -3.88 25.29
C TRP A 6 17.06 -5.33 25.75
N PRO A 7 17.47 -5.60 27.01
CA PRO A 7 17.67 -6.98 27.48
C PRO A 7 16.38 -7.80 27.47
N ALA A 8 15.27 -7.18 27.86
CA ALA A 8 13.95 -7.83 27.89
C ALA A 8 13.44 -8.10 26.47
N VAL A 9 13.58 -7.15 25.55
CA VAL A 9 13.22 -7.33 24.14
C VAL A 9 14.09 -8.41 23.50
N ALA A 10 15.40 -8.44 23.78
CA ALA A 10 16.32 -9.45 23.27
C ALA A 10 15.96 -10.88 23.76
N LEU A 11 15.56 -11.03 25.03
CA LEU A 11 15.05 -12.29 25.57
C LEU A 11 13.72 -12.67 24.90
N MET A 12 12.76 -11.74 24.87
CA MET A 12 11.43 -12.01 24.32
C MET A 12 11.51 -12.39 22.84
N ASN A 13 12.34 -11.74 22.03
CA ASN A 13 12.48 -12.06 20.60
C ASN A 13 13.02 -13.48 20.33
N ARG A 14 13.66 -14.15 21.31
CA ARG A 14 14.12 -15.55 21.19
C ARG A 14 13.06 -16.57 21.59
N LEU A 15 11.97 -16.13 22.19
CA LEU A 15 10.90 -17.00 22.67
C LEU A 15 9.75 -17.02 21.65
N SER A 16 9.18 -18.20 21.42
CA SER A 16 7.92 -18.31 20.70
C SER A 16 6.81 -17.56 21.45
N PHE A 17 5.73 -17.20 20.75
CA PHE A 17 4.60 -16.52 21.39
C PHE A 17 4.05 -17.31 22.59
N GLY A 18 3.99 -18.64 22.52
CA GLY A 18 3.60 -19.48 23.67
C GLY A 18 4.57 -19.41 24.85
N MET A 19 5.89 -19.36 24.59
CA MET A 19 6.91 -19.26 25.65
C MET A 19 6.92 -17.87 26.29
N LYS A 20 6.74 -16.80 25.51
CA LYS A 20 6.57 -15.43 26.01
C LYS A 20 5.44 -15.35 27.03
N PHE A 21 4.31 -15.94 26.68
CA PHE A 21 3.12 -15.96 27.54
C PHE A 21 3.36 -16.81 28.78
N SER A 22 3.92 -18.01 28.63
CA SER A 22 4.24 -18.89 29.76
C SER A 22 5.19 -18.21 30.76
N LEU A 23 6.20 -17.49 30.29
CA LEU A 23 7.14 -16.75 31.14
C LEU A 23 6.44 -15.66 31.96
N ILE A 24 5.61 -14.84 31.31
CA ILE A 24 4.85 -13.78 31.98
C ILE A 24 3.87 -14.39 32.99
N SER A 25 3.14 -15.44 32.60
CA SER A 25 2.22 -16.14 33.49
C SER A 25 2.94 -16.68 34.72
N VAL A 26 4.08 -17.36 34.58
CA VAL A 26 4.84 -17.86 35.73
C VAL A 26 5.32 -16.71 36.62
N LEU A 27 5.81 -15.62 36.04
CA LEU A 27 6.32 -14.47 36.78
C LEU A 27 5.26 -13.79 37.67
N PHE A 28 4.00 -13.71 37.21
CA PHE A 28 2.92 -13.07 37.96
C PHE A 28 2.08 -14.04 38.80
N LEU A 29 1.87 -15.25 38.31
CA LEU A 29 0.96 -16.21 38.93
C LEU A 29 1.59 -16.90 40.15
N LEU A 30 2.92 -17.12 40.16
CA LEU A 30 3.62 -17.65 41.34
C LEU A 30 3.56 -16.70 42.55
N PRO A 31 3.98 -15.42 42.46
CA PRO A 31 3.85 -14.50 43.58
C PRO A 31 2.41 -14.36 44.06
N MET A 32 1.45 -14.30 43.13
CA MET A 32 0.03 -14.19 43.46
C MET A 32 -0.50 -15.45 44.17
N LEU A 33 -0.08 -16.65 43.76
CA LEU A 33 -0.41 -17.90 44.48
C LEU A 33 0.18 -17.91 45.89
N VAL A 34 1.42 -17.46 46.04
CA VAL A 34 2.10 -17.39 47.34
C VAL A 34 1.39 -16.40 48.27
N THR A 35 1.09 -15.18 47.82
CA THR A 35 0.37 -14.19 48.64
C THR A 35 -1.03 -14.66 49.01
N ASN A 36 -1.74 -15.30 48.07
CA ASN A 36 -3.08 -15.86 48.34
C ASN A 36 -3.04 -17.03 49.32
N PHE A 37 -2.03 -17.89 49.24
CA PHE A 37 -1.82 -18.95 50.22
C PHE A 37 -1.65 -18.38 51.62
N PHE A 38 -0.84 -17.33 51.79
CA PHE A 38 -0.68 -16.66 53.08
C PHE A 38 -2.00 -16.05 53.58
N LEU A 39 -2.75 -15.38 52.72
CA LEU A 39 -4.01 -14.73 53.08
C LEU A 39 -5.06 -15.74 53.56
N VAL A 40 -5.24 -16.85 52.83
CA VAL A 40 -6.16 -17.93 53.23
C VAL A 40 -5.69 -18.62 54.51
N ARG A 41 -4.38 -18.88 54.63
CA ARG A 41 -3.80 -19.49 55.83
C ARG A 41 -4.02 -18.64 57.07
N ASP A 42 -3.81 -17.33 56.96
CA ASP A 42 -3.96 -16.42 58.10
C ASP A 42 -5.43 -16.28 58.50
N SER A 43 -6.37 -16.25 57.54
CA SER A 43 -7.81 -16.31 57.81
C SER A 43 -8.24 -17.63 58.48
N TYR A 44 -7.67 -18.76 58.04
CA TYR A 44 -7.91 -20.06 58.67
C TYR A 44 -7.37 -20.13 60.10
N ARG A 45 -6.19 -19.54 60.36
CA ARG A 45 -5.62 -19.44 61.71
C ARG A 45 -6.50 -18.63 62.64
N GLU A 46 -7.07 -17.53 62.17
CA GLU A 46 -8.00 -16.71 62.95
C GLU A 46 -9.30 -17.46 63.28
N PHE A 47 -9.85 -18.19 62.30
CA PHE A 47 -11.01 -19.07 62.52
C PHE A 47 -10.73 -20.16 63.58
N GLN A 48 -9.60 -20.86 63.46
CA GLN A 48 -9.19 -21.89 64.42
C GLN A 48 -8.93 -21.30 65.82
N GLY A 49 -8.31 -20.12 65.91
CA GLY A 49 -8.08 -19.43 67.18
C GLY A 49 -9.38 -19.13 67.91
N THR A 50 -10.35 -18.52 67.24
CA THR A 50 -11.68 -18.23 67.83
C THR A 50 -12.45 -19.50 68.20
N GLN A 51 -12.27 -20.60 67.45
CA GLN A 51 -12.87 -21.88 67.80
C GLN A 51 -12.31 -22.43 69.13
N VAL A 52 -10.99 -22.34 69.33
CA VAL A 52 -10.34 -22.76 70.58
C VAL A 52 -10.73 -21.85 71.75
N GLU A 53 -10.79 -20.53 71.55
CA GLU A 53 -11.26 -19.55 72.55
C GLU A 53 -12.66 -19.92 73.05
N LEU A 54 -13.59 -20.21 72.11
CA LEU A 54 -14.97 -20.58 72.43
C LEU A 54 -15.07 -21.91 73.18
N GLN A 55 -14.42 -22.97 72.69
CA GLN A 55 -14.46 -24.28 73.34
C GLN A 55 -13.82 -24.24 74.74
N SER A 56 -12.83 -23.37 74.96
CA SER A 56 -12.16 -23.22 76.25
C SER A 56 -13.00 -22.50 77.29
N LEU A 57 -14.08 -21.79 76.91
CA LEU A 57 -15.00 -21.17 77.88
C LEU A 57 -15.71 -22.21 78.74
N ASP A 58 -16.08 -23.36 78.20
CA ASP A 58 -16.72 -24.44 78.97
C ASP A 58 -15.76 -25.04 80.01
N LEU A 59 -14.49 -25.18 79.63
CA LEU A 59 -13.42 -25.61 80.52
C LEU A 59 -13.15 -24.55 81.62
N LEU A 60 -13.14 -23.27 81.25
CA LEU A 60 -13.00 -22.17 82.20
C LEU A 60 -14.17 -22.14 83.19
N GLY A 61 -15.40 -22.29 82.71
CA GLY A 61 -16.59 -22.43 83.55
C GLY A 61 -16.45 -23.56 84.55
N SER A 62 -16.03 -24.74 84.09
CA SER A 62 -15.76 -25.90 84.95
C SER A 62 -14.70 -25.58 86.04
N SER A 63 -13.67 -24.82 85.70
CA SER A 63 -12.65 -24.33 86.64
C SER A 63 -13.19 -23.34 87.67
N LEU A 64 -14.09 -22.43 87.28
CA LEU A 64 -14.75 -21.51 88.19
C LEU A 64 -15.67 -22.24 89.18
N VAL A 65 -16.43 -23.24 88.72
CA VAL A 65 -17.25 -24.06 89.64
C VAL A 65 -16.35 -24.89 90.56
N LEU A 66 -15.22 -25.43 90.07
CA LEU A 66 -14.23 -26.13 90.92
C LEU A 66 -13.73 -25.22 92.04
N ARG A 67 -13.42 -23.96 91.73
CA ARG A 67 -13.02 -22.97 92.73
C ARG A 67 -14.13 -22.74 93.75
N ARG A 68 -15.39 -22.53 93.31
CA ARG A 68 -16.56 -22.39 94.21
C ARG A 68 -16.68 -23.57 95.18
N ASP A 69 -16.51 -24.78 94.69
CA ASP A 69 -16.62 -25.99 95.50
C ASP A 69 -15.45 -26.08 96.51
N LEU A 70 -14.24 -25.67 96.13
CA LEU A 70 -13.09 -25.54 97.05
C LEU A 70 -13.29 -24.43 98.11
N GLU A 71 -13.90 -23.29 97.75
CA GLU A 71 -14.25 -22.22 98.71
C GLU A 71 -15.23 -22.75 99.76
N THR A 72 -16.27 -23.44 99.30
CA THR A 72 -17.28 -24.06 100.17
C THR A 72 -16.67 -25.13 101.07
N LEU A 73 -15.80 -25.98 100.51
CA LEU A 73 -15.07 -27.01 101.25
C LEU A 73 -14.18 -26.38 102.33
N ASN A 74 -13.43 -25.34 102.00
CA ASN A 74 -12.58 -24.64 102.96
C ASN A 74 -13.40 -24.08 104.12
N ASN A 75 -14.51 -23.40 103.81
CA ASN A 75 -15.37 -22.81 104.84
C ASN A 75 -15.99 -23.88 105.75
N LEU A 76 -16.52 -24.97 105.19
CA LEU A 76 -17.09 -26.06 105.99
C LEU A 76 -16.03 -26.74 106.87
N VAL A 77 -14.81 -26.96 106.37
CA VAL A 77 -13.72 -27.53 107.16
C VAL A 77 -13.29 -26.59 108.29
N GLN A 78 -13.25 -25.27 108.07
CA GLN A 78 -12.98 -24.29 109.13
C GLN A 78 -14.07 -24.31 110.20
N ILE A 79 -15.35 -24.33 109.80
CA ILE A 79 -16.47 -24.43 110.72
C ILE A 79 -16.40 -25.75 111.51
N ASN A 80 -16.09 -26.88 110.85
CA ASN A 80 -15.93 -28.16 111.52
C ASN A 80 -14.74 -28.19 112.49
N ALA A 81 -13.64 -27.50 112.16
CA ALA A 81 -12.49 -27.37 113.04
C ALA A 81 -12.85 -26.62 114.35
N SER A 82 -13.75 -25.64 114.27
CA SER A 82 -14.20 -24.86 115.43
C SER A 82 -15.36 -25.51 116.20
N LEU A 83 -16.33 -26.11 115.51
CA LEU A 83 -17.58 -26.61 116.11
C LEU A 83 -17.62 -28.13 116.27
N GLY A 84 -16.79 -28.89 115.56
CA GLY A 84 -16.84 -30.36 115.54
C GLY A 84 -16.62 -30.99 116.91
N GLN A 85 -15.70 -30.43 117.71
CA GLN A 85 -15.42 -30.92 119.06
C GLN A 85 -16.54 -30.61 120.07
N SER A 86 -17.41 -29.63 119.78
CA SER A 86 -18.54 -29.25 120.65
C SER A 86 -19.84 -29.95 120.30
N GLY A 87 -19.86 -30.80 119.26
CA GLY A 87 -21.06 -31.49 118.77
C GLY A 87 -22.07 -30.57 118.08
N LYS A 88 -21.76 -29.26 117.93
CA LYS A 88 -22.64 -28.24 117.33
C LYS A 88 -22.50 -28.10 115.81
N ALA A 89 -21.64 -28.92 115.19
CA ALA A 89 -21.35 -28.89 113.76
C ALA A 89 -22.45 -29.53 112.87
N GLY A 90 -23.43 -30.24 113.44
CA GLY A 90 -24.55 -30.79 112.67
C GLY A 90 -24.11 -31.78 111.57
N ASP A 91 -24.59 -31.57 110.33
CA ASP A 91 -24.34 -32.43 109.15
C ASP A 91 -23.11 -32.01 108.32
N VAL A 92 -22.28 -31.10 108.85
CA VAL A 92 -21.13 -30.52 108.13
C VAL A 92 -20.12 -31.58 107.66
N GLU A 93 -19.86 -32.62 108.45
CA GLU A 93 -18.91 -33.67 108.08
C GLU A 93 -19.38 -34.50 106.86
N ALA A 94 -20.69 -34.79 106.77
CA ALA A 94 -21.27 -35.47 105.61
C ALA A 94 -21.21 -34.57 104.35
N LYS A 95 -21.48 -33.27 104.51
CA LYS A 95 -21.35 -32.29 103.43
C LYS A 95 -19.92 -32.16 102.91
N ILE A 96 -18.93 -32.15 103.82
CA ILE A 96 -17.50 -32.17 103.46
C ILE A 96 -17.18 -33.41 102.62
N GLY A 97 -17.58 -34.61 103.06
CA GLY A 97 -17.30 -35.85 102.32
C GLY A 97 -17.91 -35.88 100.91
N SER A 98 -19.16 -35.43 100.76
CA SER A 98 -19.81 -35.32 99.44
C SER A 98 -19.10 -34.31 98.54
N LEU A 99 -18.70 -33.17 99.10
CA LEU A 99 -18.04 -32.10 98.33
C LEU A 99 -16.62 -32.50 97.93
N GLU A 100 -15.90 -33.24 98.78
CA GLU A 100 -14.58 -33.76 98.44
C GLU A 100 -14.62 -34.71 97.22
N GLN A 101 -15.64 -35.58 97.16
CA GLN A 101 -15.85 -36.46 96.00
C GLN A 101 -16.17 -35.66 94.73
N GLN A 102 -17.01 -34.63 94.84
CA GLN A 102 -17.38 -33.78 93.70
C GLN A 102 -16.18 -32.99 93.15
N VAL A 103 -15.36 -32.41 94.04
CA VAL A 103 -14.16 -31.67 93.66
C VAL A 103 -13.17 -32.58 92.93
N LEU A 104 -12.89 -33.76 93.49
CA LEU A 104 -11.97 -34.71 92.87
C LEU A 104 -12.47 -35.20 91.50
N ALA A 105 -13.75 -35.57 91.41
CA ALA A 105 -14.35 -36.02 90.16
C ALA A 105 -14.31 -34.93 89.08
N ARG A 106 -14.60 -33.66 89.44
CA ARG A 106 -14.53 -32.56 88.48
C ARG A 106 -13.10 -32.30 88.03
N LEU A 107 -12.15 -32.24 88.97
CA LEU A 107 -10.74 -32.00 88.65
C LEU A 107 -10.17 -33.10 87.74
N GLN A 108 -10.56 -34.36 87.94
CA GLN A 108 -10.17 -35.50 87.07
C GLN A 108 -10.84 -35.46 85.68
N GLY A 109 -12.07 -34.94 85.60
CA GLY A 109 -12.83 -34.84 84.35
C GLY A 109 -12.40 -33.70 83.43
N MET A 110 -11.54 -32.79 83.89
CA MET A 110 -11.08 -31.65 83.08
C MET A 110 -10.00 -32.08 82.08
N THR A 111 -10.28 -31.84 80.80
CA THR A 111 -9.37 -32.13 79.67
C THR A 111 -8.98 -30.84 78.95
N PRO A 112 -7.73 -30.72 78.47
CA PRO A 112 -7.31 -29.55 77.71
C PRO A 112 -8.02 -29.47 76.37
N VAL A 113 -8.37 -28.26 75.94
CA VAL A 113 -9.03 -27.96 74.66
C VAL A 113 -8.02 -27.53 73.59
N VAL A 114 -6.79 -27.18 73.99
CA VAL A 114 -5.78 -26.62 73.09
C VAL A 114 -4.99 -27.71 72.36
N ILE A 115 -4.48 -27.38 71.17
CA ILE A 115 -3.82 -28.31 70.24
C ILE A 115 -2.29 -28.33 70.44
N GLU A 116 -1.72 -27.30 71.06
CA GLU A 116 -0.27 -27.18 71.22
C GLU A 116 0.26 -28.16 72.30
N PRO A 117 1.22 -29.05 71.97
CA PRO A 117 1.71 -30.07 72.90
C PRO A 117 2.29 -29.51 74.21
N GLU A 118 2.95 -28.35 74.14
CA GLU A 118 3.51 -27.69 75.32
C GLU A 118 2.40 -27.18 76.26
N GLN A 119 1.30 -26.67 75.70
CA GLN A 119 0.17 -26.16 76.48
C GLN A 119 -0.63 -27.30 77.12
N ILE A 120 -0.84 -28.40 76.38
CA ILE A 120 -1.44 -29.64 76.90
C ILE A 120 -0.65 -30.15 78.10
N SER A 121 0.67 -30.28 77.96
CA SER A 121 1.56 -30.75 79.03
C SER A 121 1.50 -29.84 80.27
N ALA A 122 1.51 -28.52 80.08
CA ALA A 122 1.42 -27.56 81.19
C ALA A 122 0.06 -27.63 81.92
N PHE A 123 -1.04 -27.82 81.17
CA PHE A 123 -2.37 -27.99 81.75
C PHE A 123 -2.46 -29.29 82.57
N GLU A 124 -2.04 -30.41 81.99
CA GLU A 124 -2.08 -31.73 82.65
C GLU A 124 -1.20 -31.75 83.90
N ALA A 125 0.01 -31.19 83.82
CA ALA A 125 0.91 -31.08 84.96
C ALA A 125 0.26 -30.32 86.13
N LYS A 126 -0.43 -29.20 85.86
CA LYS A 126 -1.07 -28.42 86.92
C LYS A 126 -2.30 -29.13 87.49
N ARG A 127 -3.12 -29.76 86.65
CA ARG A 127 -4.27 -30.57 87.08
C ARG A 127 -3.80 -31.70 87.99
N ASP A 128 -2.77 -32.43 87.58
CA ASP A 128 -2.27 -33.60 88.31
C ASP A 128 -1.58 -33.19 89.62
N GLU A 129 -0.88 -32.04 89.65
CA GLU A 129 -0.38 -31.41 90.88
C GLU A 129 -1.53 -31.12 91.87
N MET A 130 -2.63 -30.52 91.39
CA MET A 130 -3.81 -30.25 92.20
C MET A 130 -4.48 -31.52 92.70
N ILE A 131 -4.57 -32.58 91.87
CA ILE A 131 -5.11 -33.89 92.29
C ILE A 131 -4.25 -34.48 93.41
N GLY A 132 -2.93 -34.42 93.28
CA GLY A 132 -2.00 -34.89 94.31
C GLY A 132 -2.13 -34.10 95.63
N ALA A 133 -2.20 -32.77 95.54
CA ALA A 133 -2.42 -31.92 96.69
C ALA A 133 -3.80 -32.16 97.35
N PHE A 134 -4.83 -32.42 96.56
CA PHE A 134 -6.18 -32.74 97.03
C PHE A 134 -6.22 -34.06 97.81
N LYS A 135 -5.61 -35.12 97.26
CA LYS A 135 -5.48 -36.42 97.96
C LYS A 135 -4.68 -36.30 99.26
N THR A 136 -3.64 -35.46 99.27
CA THR A 136 -2.85 -35.18 100.48
C THR A 136 -3.70 -34.52 101.56
N GLN A 137 -4.53 -33.55 101.18
CA GLN A 137 -5.46 -32.91 102.08
C GLN A 137 -6.51 -33.89 102.64
N GLN A 138 -7.01 -34.81 101.83
CA GLN A 138 -7.99 -35.80 102.28
C GLN A 138 -7.40 -36.77 103.33
N ALA A 139 -6.13 -37.14 103.16
CA ALA A 139 -5.41 -38.05 104.07
C ALA A 139 -4.93 -37.40 105.38
N GLU A 140 -4.91 -36.06 105.47
CA GLU A 140 -4.58 -35.35 106.70
C GLU A 140 -5.63 -35.64 107.79
N SER A 141 -5.25 -35.62 109.06
CA SER A 141 -6.16 -35.89 110.19
C SER A 141 -6.53 -34.61 110.95
N SER A 142 -5.61 -33.63 111.00
CA SER A 142 -5.84 -32.34 111.63
C SER A 142 -6.74 -31.46 110.76
N LEU A 143 -7.91 -31.08 111.28
CA LEU A 143 -8.84 -30.17 110.58
C LEU A 143 -8.23 -28.79 110.29
N GLN A 144 -7.32 -28.31 111.17
CA GLN A 144 -6.59 -27.05 110.95
C GLN A 144 -5.59 -27.18 109.79
N SER A 145 -4.83 -28.28 109.76
CA SER A 145 -3.92 -28.59 108.65
C SER A 145 -4.68 -28.81 107.35
N LYS A 146 -5.85 -29.47 107.40
CA LYS A 146 -6.76 -29.63 106.25
C LYS A 146 -7.17 -28.29 105.69
N SER A 147 -7.69 -27.36 106.51
CA SER A 147 -8.08 -26.03 106.02
C SER A 147 -6.91 -25.27 105.39
N ALA A 148 -5.72 -25.34 105.99
CA ALA A 148 -4.53 -24.70 105.40
C ALA A 148 -4.16 -25.30 104.03
N LEU A 149 -4.28 -26.61 103.85
CA LEU A 149 -4.07 -27.28 102.57
C LEU A 149 -5.16 -26.94 101.54
N ILE A 150 -6.44 -26.84 101.95
CA ILE A 150 -7.53 -26.40 101.07
C ILE A 150 -7.31 -24.94 100.65
N GLY A 151 -6.83 -24.07 101.54
CA GLY A 151 -6.44 -22.71 101.18
C GLY A 151 -5.34 -22.65 100.10
N LYS A 152 -4.34 -23.55 100.17
CA LYS A 152 -3.34 -23.70 99.10
C LYS A 152 -3.94 -24.23 97.79
N LEU A 153 -4.89 -25.17 97.88
CA LEU A 153 -5.62 -25.69 96.73
C LEU A 153 -6.49 -24.61 96.07
N LEU A 154 -7.11 -23.73 96.86
CA LEU A 154 -7.90 -22.60 96.36
C LEU A 154 -7.02 -21.63 95.54
N ASN A 155 -5.84 -21.29 96.05
CA ASN A 155 -4.85 -20.51 95.30
C ASN A 155 -4.36 -21.26 94.04
N SER A 156 -4.25 -22.58 94.11
CA SER A 156 -3.87 -23.38 92.94
C SER A 156 -4.97 -23.42 91.88
N ALA A 157 -6.24 -23.48 92.28
CA ALA A 157 -7.40 -23.40 91.39
C ALA A 157 -7.52 -22.03 90.70
N GLN A 158 -7.12 -20.96 91.39
CA GLN A 158 -6.98 -19.63 90.81
C GLN A 158 -5.96 -19.60 89.67
N VAL A 159 -4.74 -20.09 89.94
CA VAL A 159 -3.67 -20.17 88.95
C VAL A 159 -4.08 -21.08 87.80
N PHE A 160 -4.80 -22.17 88.08
CA PHE A 160 -5.31 -23.06 87.05
C PHE A 160 -6.33 -22.36 86.13
N SER A 161 -7.25 -21.57 86.67
CA SER A 161 -8.19 -20.76 85.89
C SER A 161 -7.45 -19.72 85.02
N GLN A 162 -6.37 -19.12 85.54
CA GLN A 162 -5.50 -18.21 84.77
C GLN A 162 -4.76 -18.92 83.63
N ILE A 163 -4.25 -20.12 83.87
CA ILE A 163 -3.59 -20.94 82.84
C ILE A 163 -4.59 -21.27 81.73
N ILE A 164 -5.81 -21.73 82.08
CA ILE A 164 -6.86 -22.06 81.11
C ILE A 164 -7.16 -20.86 80.21
N ALA A 165 -7.39 -19.67 80.77
CA ALA A 165 -7.72 -18.50 79.96
C ALA A 165 -6.53 -17.92 79.18
N SER A 166 -5.31 -18.03 79.70
CA SER A 166 -4.11 -17.62 78.99
C SER A 166 -3.83 -18.52 77.79
N GLN A 167 -3.94 -19.84 77.97
CA GLN A 167 -3.78 -20.84 76.90
C GLN A 167 -4.91 -20.77 75.87
N ALA A 168 -6.13 -20.49 76.32
CA ALA A 168 -7.27 -20.26 75.45
C ALA A 168 -7.16 -18.98 74.61
N GLY A 169 -6.21 -18.08 74.91
CA GLY A 169 -6.08 -16.78 74.25
C GLY A 169 -6.98 -15.68 74.84
N LEU A 170 -7.93 -16.00 75.73
CA LEU A 170 -8.90 -15.05 76.30
C LEU A 170 -8.22 -13.88 77.04
N SER A 171 -7.12 -14.13 77.76
CA SER A 171 -6.38 -13.07 78.47
C SER A 171 -5.56 -12.17 77.52
N ARG A 172 -5.35 -12.60 76.28
CA ARG A 172 -4.56 -11.90 75.25
C ARG A 172 -5.36 -11.57 73.99
N ASP A 173 -6.68 -11.73 74.04
CA ASP A 173 -7.57 -11.50 72.89
C ASP A 173 -7.35 -10.08 72.35
N ASN A 174 -7.44 -9.89 71.03
CA ASN A 174 -7.32 -8.58 70.42
C ASN A 174 -8.44 -7.61 70.87
N GLN A 175 -9.64 -8.13 71.18
CA GLN A 175 -10.78 -7.36 71.64
C GLN A 175 -10.67 -7.05 73.14
N SER A 176 -10.79 -5.77 73.50
CA SER A 176 -10.56 -5.31 74.87
C SER A 176 -11.63 -5.78 75.85
N ASP A 177 -12.87 -5.92 75.40
CA ASP A 177 -13.99 -6.38 76.20
C ASP A 177 -13.86 -7.87 76.56
N ILE A 178 -13.46 -8.73 75.63
CA ILE A 178 -13.17 -10.14 75.93
C ILE A 178 -12.08 -10.27 77.00
N ARG A 179 -10.96 -9.53 76.84
CA ARG A 179 -9.87 -9.53 77.82
C ARG A 179 -10.33 -9.09 79.21
N GLN A 180 -11.09 -8.00 79.29
CA GLN A 180 -11.50 -7.44 80.57
C GLN A 180 -12.58 -8.27 81.28
N LEU A 181 -13.53 -8.83 80.53
CA LEU A 181 -14.55 -9.73 81.08
C LEU A 181 -13.93 -11.07 81.52
N SER A 182 -12.93 -11.57 80.80
CA SER A 182 -12.13 -12.72 81.24
C SER A 182 -11.38 -12.39 82.55
N GLU A 183 -10.75 -11.22 82.65
CA GLU A 183 -10.05 -10.80 83.88
C GLU A 183 -11.02 -10.56 85.05
N LEU A 184 -12.25 -10.13 84.76
CA LEU A 184 -13.29 -9.95 85.76
C LEU A 184 -13.57 -11.28 86.48
N ILE A 185 -13.88 -12.34 85.72
CA ILE A 185 -14.28 -13.64 86.28
C ILE A 185 -13.09 -14.46 86.81
N ILE A 186 -11.88 -14.21 86.30
CA ILE A 186 -10.69 -14.97 86.69
C ILE A 186 -9.91 -14.28 87.78
N GLY A 187 -9.86 -12.95 87.84
CA GLY A 187 -9.00 -12.21 88.76
C GLY A 187 -9.75 -11.42 89.82
N THR A 188 -10.92 -10.89 89.48
CA THR A 188 -11.62 -9.90 90.30
C THR A 188 -12.71 -10.53 91.17
N THR A 189 -13.70 -11.20 90.57
CA THR A 189 -14.79 -11.85 91.32
C THR A 189 -14.31 -12.93 92.30
N PRO A 190 -13.21 -13.66 92.05
CA PRO A 190 -12.70 -14.64 93.02
C PRO A 190 -12.24 -14.01 94.34
N LYS A 191 -11.78 -12.74 94.33
CA LYS A 191 -11.41 -12.02 95.55
C LYS A 191 -12.64 -11.67 96.38
N VAL A 192 -13.75 -11.34 95.71
CA VAL A 192 -15.05 -11.03 96.33
C VAL A 192 -15.61 -12.27 97.01
N THR A 193 -15.67 -13.40 96.31
CA THR A 193 -16.18 -14.65 96.89
C THR A 193 -15.28 -15.18 98.01
N GLN A 194 -13.97 -15.01 97.90
CA GLN A 194 -13.03 -15.41 98.94
C GLN A 194 -13.22 -14.62 100.24
N ILE A 195 -13.26 -13.28 100.20
CA ILE A 195 -13.42 -12.47 101.42
C ILE A 195 -14.79 -12.71 102.07
N LEU A 196 -15.84 -12.85 101.26
CA LEU A 196 -17.18 -13.19 101.75
C LEU A 196 -17.21 -14.61 102.35
N GLY A 197 -16.49 -15.57 101.76
CA GLY A 197 -16.35 -16.91 102.29
C GLY A 197 -15.60 -16.95 103.63
N GLU A 198 -14.56 -16.14 103.79
CA GLU A 198 -13.84 -15.97 105.06
C GLU A 198 -14.79 -15.40 106.14
N GLY A 199 -15.57 -14.37 105.80
CA GLY A 199 -16.61 -13.84 106.70
C GLY A 199 -17.71 -14.83 107.04
N ARG A 200 -18.17 -15.61 106.05
CA ARG A 200 -19.13 -16.71 106.23
C ARG A 200 -18.62 -17.74 107.23
N ALA A 201 -17.39 -18.20 107.08
CA ALA A 201 -16.79 -19.21 107.96
C ALA A 201 -16.53 -18.68 109.37
N LEU A 202 -15.98 -17.47 109.49
CA LEU A 202 -15.67 -16.84 110.77
C LEU A 202 -16.96 -16.53 111.56
N GLY A 203 -17.97 -15.92 110.91
CA GLY A 203 -19.28 -15.62 111.49
C GLY A 203 -20.04 -16.88 111.93
N ALA A 204 -20.09 -17.89 111.07
CA ALA A 204 -20.70 -19.18 111.41
C ALA A 204 -20.02 -19.85 112.62
N SER A 205 -18.68 -19.80 112.69
CA SER A 205 -17.93 -20.38 113.80
C SER A 205 -18.16 -19.62 115.11
N SER A 206 -18.20 -18.29 115.08
CA SER A 206 -18.46 -17.44 116.25
C SER A 206 -19.89 -17.61 116.78
N LEU A 207 -20.90 -17.62 115.90
CA LEU A 207 -22.29 -17.90 116.27
C LEU A 207 -22.47 -19.32 116.83
N GLY A 208 -21.81 -20.32 116.22
CA GLY A 208 -21.88 -21.69 116.72
C GLY A 208 -21.24 -21.88 118.11
N LEU A 209 -20.15 -21.17 118.39
CA LEU A 209 -19.50 -21.17 119.71
C LEU A 209 -20.33 -20.39 120.75
N GLY A 210 -21.07 -19.36 120.33
CA GLY A 210 -21.90 -18.51 121.18
C GLY A 210 -21.14 -17.40 121.90
N PHE A 211 -19.88 -17.16 121.55
CA PHE A 211 -19.07 -16.07 122.11
C PHE A 211 -18.03 -15.58 121.08
N LEU A 212 -17.62 -14.32 121.24
CA LEU A 212 -16.54 -13.72 120.45
C LEU A 212 -15.29 -13.57 121.32
N ASN A 213 -14.21 -14.28 120.97
CA ASN A 213 -12.92 -14.10 121.64
C ASN A 213 -12.11 -12.95 121.01
N SER A 214 -11.06 -12.50 121.70
CA SER A 214 -10.23 -11.37 121.23
C SER A 214 -9.61 -11.62 119.85
N ALA A 215 -9.20 -12.86 119.53
CA ALA A 215 -8.61 -13.20 118.23
C ALA A 215 -9.64 -13.17 117.09
N SER A 216 -10.87 -13.63 117.33
CA SER A 216 -11.97 -13.55 116.38
C SER A 216 -12.43 -12.10 116.17
N SER A 217 -12.46 -11.28 117.23
CA SER A 217 -12.79 -9.85 117.13
C SER A 217 -11.80 -9.11 116.24
N THR A 218 -10.49 -9.26 116.47
CA THR A 218 -9.46 -8.64 115.62
C THR A 218 -9.57 -9.10 114.17
N ARG A 219 -9.88 -10.38 113.93
CA ARG A 219 -10.10 -10.89 112.57
C ARG A 219 -11.34 -10.30 111.91
N PHE A 220 -12.42 -10.00 112.65
CA PHE A 220 -13.57 -9.30 112.07
C PHE A 220 -13.24 -7.85 111.73
N ASP A 221 -12.50 -7.14 112.58
CA ASP A 221 -12.06 -5.77 112.27
C ASP A 221 -11.20 -5.74 110.99
N GLU A 222 -10.25 -6.68 110.87
CA GLU A 222 -9.43 -6.84 109.66
C GLU A 222 -10.26 -7.23 108.43
N LEU A 223 -11.24 -8.12 108.59
CA LEU A 223 -12.12 -8.58 107.52
C LEU A 223 -13.01 -7.43 107.02
N LEU A 224 -13.64 -6.67 107.91
CA LEU A 224 -14.52 -5.55 107.56
C LEU A 224 -13.74 -4.45 106.84
N ALA A 225 -12.52 -4.13 107.31
CA ALA A 225 -11.63 -3.19 106.62
C ALA A 225 -11.24 -3.69 105.21
N GLN A 226 -11.02 -4.99 105.04
CA GLN A 226 -10.75 -5.58 103.72
C GLN A 226 -11.97 -5.58 102.80
N ILE A 227 -13.18 -5.82 103.33
CA ILE A 227 -14.43 -5.75 102.58
C ILE A 227 -14.66 -4.31 102.08
N GLU A 228 -14.47 -3.30 102.94
CA GLU A 228 -14.62 -1.89 102.57
C GLU A 228 -13.63 -1.49 101.46
N LYS A 229 -12.35 -1.86 101.62
CA LYS A 229 -11.34 -1.63 100.59
C LYS A 229 -11.70 -2.31 99.27
N LEU A 230 -12.10 -3.58 99.33
CA LEU A 230 -12.47 -4.35 98.13
C LEU A 230 -13.71 -3.78 97.46
N GLN A 231 -14.67 -3.22 98.21
CA GLN A 231 -15.86 -2.60 97.65
C GLN A 231 -15.53 -1.44 96.71
N GLY A 232 -14.57 -0.57 97.08
CA GLY A 232 -14.10 0.51 96.22
C GLY A 232 -13.36 0.03 94.98
N GLU A 233 -12.45 -0.94 95.15
CA GLU A 233 -11.69 -1.52 94.03
C GLU A 233 -12.60 -2.30 93.06
N TYR A 234 -13.59 -3.03 93.59
CA TYR A 234 -14.48 -3.87 92.80
C TYR A 234 -15.43 -3.05 91.92
N ASP A 235 -15.92 -1.91 92.42
CA ASP A 235 -16.75 -1.00 91.62
C ASP A 235 -16.00 -0.48 90.38
N LEU A 236 -14.76 -0.03 90.57
CA LEU A 236 -13.91 0.43 89.45
C LEU A 236 -13.66 -0.70 88.45
N LYS A 237 -13.36 -1.91 88.93
CA LYS A 237 -13.13 -3.07 88.04
C LYS A 237 -14.38 -3.50 87.28
N LEU A 238 -15.56 -3.41 87.89
CA LEU A 238 -16.83 -3.66 87.20
C LEU A 238 -17.09 -2.60 86.13
N GLN A 239 -16.86 -1.32 86.43
CA GLN A 239 -17.01 -0.24 85.46
C GLN A 239 -16.04 -0.37 84.29
N ASP A 240 -14.77 -0.71 84.55
CA ASP A 240 -13.78 -0.97 83.50
C ASP A 240 -14.25 -2.11 82.60
N ALA A 241 -14.58 -3.27 83.19
CA ALA A 241 -14.94 -4.47 82.44
C ALA A 241 -16.25 -4.35 81.64
N LEU A 242 -17.24 -3.64 82.18
CA LEU A 242 -18.52 -3.43 81.51
C LEU A 242 -18.51 -2.22 80.57
N GLY A 243 -17.62 -1.25 80.82
CA GLY A 243 -17.50 -0.02 80.05
C GLY A 243 -16.79 -0.21 78.70
N SER A 244 -16.00 -1.27 78.54
CA SER A 244 -15.34 -1.59 77.27
C SER A 244 -16.28 -2.02 76.15
N SER A 245 -17.51 -2.46 76.48
CA SER A 245 -18.51 -2.82 75.48
C SER A 245 -19.91 -2.41 75.95
N LYS A 246 -20.59 -1.58 75.15
CA LYS A 246 -21.97 -1.18 75.43
C LYS A 246 -22.91 -2.39 75.55
N ALA A 247 -22.66 -3.44 74.76
CA ALA A 247 -23.44 -4.68 74.82
C ALA A 247 -23.19 -5.43 76.14
N ALA A 248 -21.94 -5.50 76.60
CA ALA A 248 -21.60 -6.10 77.90
C ALA A 248 -22.25 -5.34 79.06
N GLY A 249 -22.14 -4.01 79.05
CA GLY A 249 -22.76 -3.14 80.04
C GLY A 249 -24.28 -3.29 80.11
N GLN A 250 -24.96 -3.50 78.97
CA GLN A 250 -26.42 -3.75 78.97
C GLN A 250 -26.77 -5.17 79.43
N ALA A 251 -26.02 -6.19 79.01
CA ALA A 251 -26.35 -7.58 79.27
C ALA A 251 -26.03 -8.02 80.72
N LEU A 252 -25.03 -7.40 81.36
CA LEU A 252 -24.50 -7.83 82.65
C LEU A 252 -24.77 -6.83 83.79
N ALA A 253 -25.39 -5.67 83.52
CA ALA A 253 -25.60 -4.61 84.51
C ALA A 253 -26.32 -5.10 85.77
N ASP A 254 -27.40 -5.88 85.62
CA ASP A 254 -28.21 -6.31 86.76
C ASP A 254 -27.44 -7.25 87.67
N GLN A 255 -26.74 -8.23 87.10
CA GLN A 255 -25.90 -9.19 87.82
C GLN A 255 -24.69 -8.50 88.45
N ALA A 256 -24.09 -7.53 87.74
CA ALA A 256 -22.96 -6.76 88.25
C ALA A 256 -23.36 -5.89 89.43
N ASN A 257 -24.50 -5.20 89.36
CA ASN A 257 -25.04 -4.43 90.47
C ASN A 257 -25.44 -5.33 91.65
N GLY A 258 -26.02 -6.50 91.36
CA GLY A 258 -26.31 -7.53 92.35
C GLY A 258 -25.06 -7.94 93.11
N SER A 259 -24.02 -8.36 92.38
CA SER A 259 -22.71 -8.74 92.93
C SER A 259 -22.01 -7.59 93.66
N LYS A 260 -22.04 -6.36 93.14
CA LYS A 260 -21.47 -5.18 93.81
C LYS A 260 -22.12 -4.94 95.18
N SER A 261 -23.44 -5.13 95.27
CA SER A 261 -24.18 -4.90 96.52
C SER A 261 -23.89 -5.92 97.62
N THR A 262 -23.28 -7.07 97.28
CA THR A 262 -23.04 -8.16 98.24
C THR A 262 -22.04 -7.78 99.31
N LEU A 263 -20.97 -7.06 98.95
CA LEU A 263 -19.92 -6.65 99.89
C LEU A 263 -20.50 -5.77 101.00
N LYS A 264 -21.29 -4.75 100.63
CA LYS A 264 -21.96 -3.87 101.59
C LYS A 264 -23.00 -4.62 102.44
N LYS A 265 -23.84 -5.45 101.82
CA LYS A 265 -24.84 -6.24 102.54
C LYS A 265 -24.19 -7.24 103.50
N ALA A 266 -23.07 -7.83 103.12
CA ALA A 266 -22.34 -8.77 103.95
C ALA A 266 -21.63 -8.08 105.12
N SER A 267 -21.02 -6.90 104.92
CA SER A 267 -20.45 -6.13 106.02
C SER A 267 -21.53 -5.71 107.03
N GLU A 268 -22.66 -5.18 106.57
CA GLU A 268 -23.80 -4.83 107.43
C GLU A 268 -24.33 -6.06 108.21
N LEU A 269 -24.47 -7.21 107.53
CA LEU A 269 -24.93 -8.45 108.16
C LEU A 269 -23.94 -8.99 109.21
N ILE A 270 -22.63 -8.95 108.92
CA ILE A 270 -21.58 -9.40 109.84
C ILE A 270 -21.50 -8.48 111.06
N GLU A 271 -21.57 -7.17 110.85
CA GLU A 271 -21.58 -6.18 111.93
C GLU A 271 -22.80 -6.36 112.84
N GLU A 272 -24.01 -6.44 112.26
CA GLU A 272 -25.27 -6.56 113.00
C GLU A 272 -25.37 -7.88 113.77
N GLN A 273 -25.06 -9.01 113.12
CA GLN A 273 -25.32 -10.33 113.71
C GLN A 273 -24.16 -10.92 114.50
N VAL A 274 -22.94 -10.39 114.37
CA VAL A 274 -21.74 -10.98 115.01
C VAL A 274 -20.95 -9.98 115.84
N VAL A 275 -20.62 -8.80 115.30
CA VAL A 275 -19.72 -7.85 115.98
C VAL A 275 -20.45 -7.01 117.03
N MET A 276 -21.64 -6.50 116.69
CA MET A 276 -22.45 -5.61 117.53
C MET A 276 -23.62 -6.31 118.23
N ALA A 277 -23.72 -7.64 118.11
CA ALA A 277 -24.81 -8.40 118.71
C ALA A 277 -24.67 -8.49 120.23
N ASP A 278 -25.76 -8.18 120.96
CA ASP A 278 -25.81 -8.29 122.42
C ASP A 278 -25.58 -9.74 122.90
N THR A 279 -26.12 -10.73 122.17
CA THR A 279 -25.86 -12.16 122.35
C THR A 279 -25.70 -12.87 121.00
N LEU A 280 -24.87 -13.93 120.98
CA LEU A 280 -24.61 -14.72 119.77
C LEU A 280 -25.47 -16.00 119.74
N ASP A 281 -26.79 -15.82 119.86
CA ASP A 281 -27.76 -16.93 119.91
C ASP A 281 -28.38 -17.27 118.55
N ALA A 282 -28.09 -16.48 117.51
CA ALA A 282 -28.63 -16.71 116.18
C ALA A 282 -28.13 -18.04 115.59
N PRO A 283 -28.98 -18.82 114.89
CA PRO A 283 -28.59 -20.11 114.34
C PRO A 283 -27.54 -19.92 113.24
N TRP A 284 -26.31 -20.34 113.51
CA TRP A 284 -25.20 -20.24 112.57
C TRP A 284 -25.49 -20.79 111.16
N PRO A 285 -26.30 -21.87 110.96
CA PRO A 285 -26.63 -22.32 109.61
C PRO A 285 -27.43 -21.29 108.80
N ALA A 286 -28.31 -20.51 109.45
CA ALA A 286 -29.07 -19.47 108.77
C ALA A 286 -28.16 -18.31 108.33
N PHE A 287 -27.19 -17.92 109.18
CA PHE A 287 -26.16 -16.95 108.81
C PHE A 287 -25.32 -17.46 107.64
N TYR A 288 -24.88 -18.73 107.69
CA TYR A 288 -24.13 -19.37 106.62
C TYR A 288 -24.89 -19.32 105.29
N GLU A 289 -26.17 -19.68 105.27
CA GLU A 289 -27.02 -19.64 104.07
C GLU A 289 -27.25 -18.21 103.58
N HIS A 290 -27.42 -17.23 104.48
CA HIS A 290 -27.61 -15.83 104.08
C HIS A 290 -26.38 -15.28 103.37
N VAL A 291 -25.17 -15.48 103.92
CA VAL A 291 -23.93 -15.08 103.25
C VAL A 291 -23.71 -15.89 101.96
N SER A 292 -24.09 -17.17 101.93
CA SER A 292 -24.04 -17.99 100.71
C SER A 292 -24.94 -17.41 99.60
N GLY A 293 -26.14 -16.94 99.94
CA GLY A 293 -27.05 -16.27 99.00
C GLY A 293 -26.51 -14.92 98.49
N LEU A 294 -25.69 -14.23 99.28
CA LEU A 294 -24.95 -13.05 98.81
C LEU A 294 -23.85 -13.46 97.82
N MET A 295 -23.02 -14.45 98.16
CA MET A 295 -21.98 -14.98 97.26
C MET A 295 -22.54 -15.48 95.92
N GLU A 296 -23.74 -16.06 95.93
CA GLU A 296 -24.45 -16.52 94.74
C GLU A 296 -24.68 -15.42 93.69
N GLN A 297 -24.82 -14.15 94.09
CA GLN A 297 -24.92 -13.04 93.13
C GLN A 297 -23.63 -12.88 92.30
N THR A 298 -22.47 -13.12 92.92
CA THR A 298 -21.18 -13.08 92.23
C THR A 298 -20.99 -14.29 91.32
N TYR A 299 -21.45 -15.47 91.72
CA TYR A 299 -21.45 -16.65 90.83
C TYR A 299 -22.38 -16.46 89.63
N ARG A 300 -23.57 -15.88 89.83
CA ARG A 300 -24.47 -15.50 88.72
C ARG A 300 -23.86 -14.49 87.76
N LEU A 301 -23.06 -13.54 88.26
CA LEU A 301 -22.29 -12.64 87.40
C LEU A 301 -21.26 -13.41 86.58
N ASN A 302 -20.54 -14.36 87.17
CA ASN A 302 -19.57 -15.18 86.45
C ASN A 302 -20.24 -16.00 85.34
N GLU A 303 -21.35 -16.67 85.65
CA GLU A 303 -22.13 -17.45 84.67
C GLU A 303 -22.68 -16.57 83.54
N ALA A 304 -23.25 -15.40 83.86
CA ALA A 304 -23.74 -14.45 82.87
C ALA A 304 -22.60 -13.91 81.99
N THR A 305 -21.45 -13.62 82.57
CA THR A 305 -20.27 -13.14 81.85
C THR A 305 -19.72 -14.22 80.90
N GLN A 306 -19.63 -15.47 81.35
CA GLN A 306 -19.24 -16.60 80.51
C GLN A 306 -20.23 -16.79 79.34
N GLY A 307 -21.54 -16.72 79.61
CA GLY A 307 -22.56 -16.80 78.57
C GLY A 307 -22.46 -15.67 77.54
N PHE A 308 -22.22 -14.44 77.98
CA PHE A 308 -22.00 -13.30 77.10
C PHE A 308 -20.74 -13.47 76.24
N LEU A 309 -19.62 -13.88 76.83
CA LEU A 309 -18.38 -14.18 76.10
C LEU A 309 -18.60 -15.29 75.06
N GLY A 310 -19.38 -16.32 75.39
CA GLY A 310 -19.73 -17.39 74.46
C GLY A 310 -20.50 -16.89 73.25
N VAL A 311 -21.48 -16.00 73.44
CA VAL A 311 -22.23 -15.38 72.33
C VAL A 311 -21.31 -14.52 71.46
N GLN A 312 -20.43 -13.71 72.04
CA GLN A 312 -19.50 -12.86 71.28
C GLN A 312 -18.51 -13.69 70.44
N LEU A 313 -17.89 -14.70 71.05
CA LEU A 313 -16.96 -15.59 70.34
C LEU A 313 -17.65 -16.43 69.26
N GLN A 314 -18.88 -16.91 69.49
CA GLN A 314 -19.65 -17.62 68.48
C GLN A 314 -19.98 -16.71 67.29
N GLN A 315 -20.38 -15.46 67.54
CA GLN A 315 -20.65 -14.49 66.47
C GLN A 315 -19.38 -14.16 65.68
N ARG A 316 -18.24 -13.97 66.37
CA ARG A 316 -16.94 -13.76 65.75
C ARG A 316 -16.51 -14.96 64.91
N LEU A 317 -16.75 -16.19 65.37
CA LEU A 317 -16.43 -17.41 64.65
C LEU A 317 -17.18 -17.50 63.31
N GLU A 318 -18.49 -17.22 63.32
CA GLU A 318 -19.31 -17.20 62.09
C GLU A 318 -18.89 -16.06 61.14
N GLN A 319 -18.54 -14.89 61.68
CA GLN A 319 -17.98 -13.80 60.87
C GLN A 319 -16.66 -14.22 60.20
N ASN A 320 -15.72 -14.77 60.97
CA ASN A 320 -14.43 -15.26 60.46
C ASN A 320 -14.63 -16.35 59.39
N ARG A 321 -15.56 -17.27 59.61
CA ARG A 321 -15.92 -18.30 58.62
C ARG A 321 -16.45 -17.68 57.32
N SER A 322 -17.38 -16.75 57.42
CA SER A 322 -17.97 -16.10 56.24
C SER A 322 -16.94 -15.28 55.46
N HIS A 323 -16.06 -14.53 56.15
CA HIS A 323 -14.97 -13.78 55.54
C HIS A 323 -13.97 -14.71 54.83
N MET A 324 -13.58 -15.81 55.47
CA MET A 324 -12.69 -16.82 54.87
C MET A 324 -13.27 -17.40 53.57
N VAL A 325 -14.55 -17.80 53.60
CA VAL A 325 -15.24 -18.38 52.43
C VAL A 325 -15.39 -17.35 51.31
N LEU A 326 -15.81 -16.12 51.62
CA LEU A 326 -15.97 -15.05 50.63
C LEU A 326 -14.63 -14.71 49.96
N GLN A 327 -13.55 -14.60 50.73
CA GLN A 327 -12.21 -14.35 50.21
C GLN A 327 -11.75 -15.49 49.30
N ALA A 328 -11.95 -16.75 49.70
CA ALA A 328 -11.60 -17.90 48.86
C ALA A 328 -12.36 -17.91 47.53
N VAL A 329 -13.67 -17.65 47.55
CA VAL A 329 -14.50 -17.57 46.34
C VAL A 329 -14.07 -16.42 45.43
N ALA A 330 -13.83 -15.23 46.01
CA ALA A 330 -13.38 -14.07 45.24
C ALA A 330 -12.03 -14.34 44.53
N LEU A 331 -11.08 -14.99 45.22
CA LEU A 331 -9.79 -15.37 44.63
C LEU A 331 -9.96 -16.35 43.46
N VAL A 332 -10.80 -17.37 43.62
CA VAL A 332 -11.08 -18.33 42.54
C VAL A 332 -11.67 -17.63 41.31
N LEU A 333 -12.63 -16.73 41.51
CA LEU A 333 -13.25 -15.97 40.41
C LEU A 333 -12.24 -15.07 39.69
N VAL A 334 -11.35 -14.41 40.42
CA VAL A 334 -10.29 -13.58 39.82
C VAL A 334 -9.34 -14.44 38.97
N PHE A 335 -8.91 -15.61 39.47
CA PHE A 335 -8.06 -16.50 38.68
C PHE A 335 -8.76 -17.05 37.44
N LEU A 336 -10.05 -17.41 37.53
CA LEU A 336 -10.84 -17.85 36.38
C LEU A 336 -10.97 -16.74 35.33
N LEU A 337 -11.22 -15.50 35.76
CA LEU A 337 -11.32 -14.35 34.87
C LEU A 337 -9.98 -14.04 34.18
N ILE A 338 -8.87 -14.06 34.94
CA ILE A 338 -7.52 -13.90 34.38
C ILE A 338 -7.27 -14.98 33.34
N PHE A 339 -7.51 -16.25 33.68
CA PHE A 339 -7.32 -17.37 32.76
C PHE A 339 -8.17 -17.24 31.49
N TYR A 340 -9.46 -16.86 31.62
CA TYR A 340 -10.36 -16.66 30.49
C TYR A 340 -9.89 -15.55 29.54
N LEU A 341 -9.57 -14.37 30.06
CA LEU A 341 -9.07 -13.25 29.25
C LEU A 341 -7.72 -13.58 28.60
N TYR A 342 -6.85 -14.27 29.33
CA TYR A 342 -5.54 -14.67 28.86
C TYR A 342 -5.63 -15.70 27.72
N ALA A 343 -6.48 -16.72 27.86
CA ALA A 343 -6.75 -17.71 26.83
C ALA A 343 -7.37 -17.08 25.56
N GLY A 344 -8.32 -16.15 25.74
CA GLY A 344 -8.93 -15.42 24.63
C GLY A 344 -7.92 -14.57 23.84
N PHE A 345 -7.06 -13.84 24.54
CA PHE A 345 -6.01 -13.03 23.92
C PHE A 345 -4.97 -13.88 23.16
N TYR A 346 -4.52 -14.99 23.76
CA TYR A 346 -3.59 -15.93 23.10
C TYR A 346 -4.20 -16.55 21.84
N ALA A 347 -5.44 -17.01 21.92
CA ALA A 347 -6.14 -17.63 20.78
C ALA A 347 -6.37 -16.63 19.65
N SER A 348 -6.80 -15.41 19.95
CA SER A 348 -7.00 -14.34 18.96
C SER A 348 -5.72 -14.00 18.20
N THR A 349 -4.63 -13.78 18.94
CA THR A 349 -3.33 -13.40 18.36
C THR A 349 -2.77 -14.50 17.46
N ARG A 350 -2.77 -15.75 17.94
CA ARG A 350 -2.23 -16.90 17.19
C ARG A 350 -3.02 -17.16 15.91
N THR A 351 -4.36 -17.12 15.99
CA THR A 351 -5.23 -17.39 14.82
C THR A 351 -5.02 -16.33 13.73
N THR A 352 -4.94 -15.06 14.13
CA THR A 352 -4.72 -13.93 13.21
C THR A 352 -3.37 -14.04 12.48
N LEU A 353 -2.29 -14.33 13.22
CA LEU A 353 -0.95 -14.55 12.66
C LEU A 353 -0.90 -15.76 11.72
N GLN A 354 -1.57 -16.85 12.06
CA GLN A 354 -1.63 -18.04 11.20
C GLN A 354 -2.38 -17.77 9.90
N HIS A 355 -3.52 -17.08 9.96
CA HIS A 355 -4.27 -16.71 8.75
C HIS A 355 -3.47 -15.74 7.87
N LEU A 356 -2.82 -14.74 8.45
CA LEU A 356 -1.97 -13.80 7.70
C LEU A 356 -0.79 -14.55 7.05
N GLY A 357 -0.17 -15.49 7.77
CA GLY A 357 0.88 -16.35 7.22
C GLY A 357 0.40 -17.20 6.04
N GLN A 358 -0.78 -17.82 6.14
CA GLN A 358 -1.37 -18.58 5.04
C GLN A 358 -1.68 -17.70 3.81
N MET A 359 -2.11 -16.46 4.01
CA MET A 359 -2.32 -15.52 2.90
C MET A 359 -0.98 -15.10 2.28
N MET A 360 0.06 -14.89 3.08
CA MET A 360 1.41 -14.63 2.56
C MET A 360 1.96 -15.82 1.75
N ASP A 361 1.72 -17.06 2.18
CA ASP A 361 2.11 -18.25 1.41
C ASP A 361 1.43 -18.29 0.03
N LYS A 362 0.15 -17.88 -0.05
CA LYS A 362 -0.56 -17.77 -1.33
C LYS A 362 -0.01 -16.68 -2.23
N VAL A 363 0.29 -15.50 -1.69
CA VAL A 363 0.95 -14.39 -2.42
C VAL A 363 2.33 -14.84 -2.92
N ALA A 364 3.10 -15.53 -2.08
CA ALA A 364 4.41 -16.07 -2.47
C ALA A 364 4.31 -17.15 -3.56
N ALA A 365 3.21 -17.89 -3.61
CA ALA A 365 2.88 -18.83 -4.69
C ALA A 365 2.33 -18.15 -5.96
N GLY A 366 2.22 -16.81 -5.97
CA GLY A 366 1.79 -16.02 -7.12
C GLY A 366 0.30 -15.62 -7.13
N ASP A 367 -0.48 -15.95 -6.09
CA ASP A 367 -1.90 -15.59 -6.02
C ASP A 367 -2.09 -14.20 -5.40
N MET A 368 -2.32 -13.20 -6.25
CA MET A 368 -2.56 -11.80 -5.87
C MET A 368 -4.06 -11.48 -5.71
N THR A 369 -4.95 -12.48 -5.85
CA THR A 369 -6.40 -12.32 -5.64
C THR A 369 -6.83 -12.46 -4.18
N VAL A 370 -5.87 -12.75 -3.30
CA VAL A 370 -6.16 -13.00 -1.89
C VAL A 370 -6.53 -11.72 -1.15
N ASN A 371 -7.48 -11.86 -0.23
CA ASN A 371 -7.92 -10.76 0.63
C ASN A 371 -7.92 -11.21 2.09
N PHE A 372 -7.17 -10.51 2.94
CA PHE A 372 -7.15 -10.75 4.37
C PHE A 372 -8.26 -9.94 5.05
N VAL A 373 -9.23 -10.62 5.67
CA VAL A 373 -10.28 -9.94 6.45
C VAL A 373 -9.78 -9.70 7.87
N ALA A 374 -9.34 -8.47 8.14
CA ALA A 374 -8.98 -8.04 9.49
C ALA A 374 -10.21 -8.07 10.41
N ARG A 375 -10.20 -8.99 11.39
CA ARG A 375 -11.24 -9.05 12.46
C ARG A 375 -10.83 -8.31 13.72
N SER A 376 -9.56 -7.91 13.82
CA SER A 376 -9.03 -7.15 14.95
C SER A 376 -8.94 -5.67 14.63
N LYS A 377 -9.03 -4.83 15.67
CA LYS A 377 -8.84 -3.37 15.60
C LYS A 377 -7.50 -2.91 16.20
N ASP A 378 -6.63 -3.86 16.50
CA ASP A 378 -5.28 -3.62 17.03
C ASP A 378 -4.25 -3.53 15.89
N GLU A 379 -2.97 -3.50 16.25
CA GLU A 379 -1.85 -3.42 15.31
C GLU A 379 -1.81 -4.59 14.31
N LEU A 380 -2.41 -5.75 14.65
CA LEU A 380 -2.53 -6.88 13.70
C LEU A 380 -3.62 -6.63 12.66
N GLY A 381 -4.68 -5.91 13.03
CA GLY A 381 -5.70 -5.44 12.09
C GLY A 381 -5.11 -4.46 11.08
N GLU A 382 -4.39 -3.45 11.56
CA GLU A 382 -3.67 -2.47 10.72
C GLU A 382 -2.67 -3.15 9.78
N LEU A 383 -1.88 -4.11 10.29
CA LEU A 383 -0.97 -4.90 9.47
C LEU A 383 -1.69 -5.66 8.36
N GLY A 384 -2.90 -6.17 8.64
CA GLY A 384 -3.77 -6.82 7.65
C GLY A 384 -4.23 -5.87 6.55
N GLU A 385 -4.59 -4.63 6.88
CA GLU A 385 -4.97 -3.61 5.89
C GLU A 385 -3.79 -3.20 5.02
N VAL A 386 -2.61 -2.98 5.61
CA VAL A 386 -1.37 -2.67 4.88
C VAL A 386 -0.97 -3.83 3.96
N PHE A 387 -1.14 -5.07 4.41
CA PHE A 387 -0.94 -6.26 3.58
C PHE A 387 -1.88 -6.24 2.36
N ASN A 388 -3.18 -6.03 2.56
CA ASN A 388 -4.14 -5.95 1.45
C ASN A 388 -3.79 -4.84 0.45
N GLY A 389 -3.43 -3.65 0.95
CA GLY A 389 -3.00 -2.54 0.09
C GLY A 389 -1.74 -2.84 -0.72
N THR A 390 -0.82 -3.65 -0.15
CA THR A 390 0.39 -4.10 -0.85
C THR A 390 0.05 -5.13 -1.94
N VAL A 391 -0.80 -6.11 -1.63
CA VAL A 391 -1.24 -7.13 -2.61
C VAL A 391 -1.99 -6.47 -3.77
N ALA A 392 -2.91 -5.54 -3.48
CA ALA A 392 -3.63 -4.80 -4.51
C ALA A 392 -2.69 -4.01 -5.45
N LYS A 393 -1.67 -3.35 -4.90
CA LYS A 393 -0.66 -2.66 -5.72
C LYS A 393 0.14 -3.60 -6.60
N ILE A 394 0.51 -4.78 -6.09
CA ILE A 394 1.21 -5.79 -6.89
C ILE A 394 0.29 -6.33 -7.98
N HIS A 395 -0.97 -6.61 -7.67
CA HIS A 395 -1.99 -7.00 -8.63
C HIS A 395 -2.08 -5.99 -9.79
N ASP A 396 -2.30 -4.72 -9.48
CA ASP A 396 -2.45 -3.67 -10.49
C ASP A 396 -1.19 -3.49 -11.36
N LEU A 397 0.00 -3.63 -10.75
CA LEU A 397 1.27 -3.59 -11.49
C LEU A 397 1.38 -4.77 -12.47
N ILE A 398 1.03 -5.98 -12.05
CA ILE A 398 1.07 -7.17 -12.92
C ILE A 398 0.07 -7.02 -14.08
N GLU A 399 -1.13 -6.50 -13.83
CA GLU A 399 -2.13 -6.22 -14.86
C GLU A 399 -1.63 -5.16 -15.87
N GLN A 400 -1.03 -4.07 -15.39
CA GLN A 400 -0.44 -3.03 -16.25
C GLN A 400 0.73 -3.56 -17.10
N VAL A 401 1.59 -4.42 -16.53
CA VAL A 401 2.66 -5.08 -17.29
C VAL A 401 2.04 -6.01 -18.34
N GLY A 402 0.98 -6.74 -18.02
CA GLY A 402 0.23 -7.57 -18.98
C GLY A 402 -0.31 -6.76 -20.17
N HIS A 403 -0.91 -5.60 -19.92
CA HIS A 403 -1.35 -4.68 -20.99
C HIS A 403 -0.18 -4.16 -21.83
N THR A 404 0.93 -3.78 -21.19
CA THR A 404 2.13 -3.27 -21.87
C THR A 404 2.75 -4.35 -22.76
N VAL A 405 2.80 -5.59 -22.28
CA VAL A 405 3.26 -6.78 -23.02
C VAL A 405 2.44 -6.98 -24.29
N ALA A 406 1.11 -6.92 -24.20
CA ALA A 406 0.24 -7.07 -25.36
C ALA A 406 0.41 -5.93 -26.39
N GLU A 407 0.63 -4.71 -25.92
CA GLU A 407 0.88 -3.56 -26.78
C GLU A 407 2.23 -3.67 -27.50
N VAL A 408 3.29 -4.10 -26.81
CA VAL A 408 4.61 -4.34 -27.41
C VAL A 408 4.54 -5.48 -28.44
N GLU A 409 3.83 -6.57 -28.15
CA GLU A 409 3.57 -7.67 -29.10
C GLU A 409 2.92 -7.15 -30.39
N ARG A 410 1.89 -6.30 -30.25
CA ARG A 410 1.20 -5.67 -31.37
C ARG A 410 2.11 -4.75 -32.18
N GLN A 411 2.92 -3.93 -31.51
CA GLN A 411 3.85 -3.01 -32.16
C GLN A 411 4.96 -3.76 -32.91
N ALA A 412 5.50 -4.83 -32.33
CA ALA A 412 6.49 -5.69 -32.98
C ALA A 412 5.95 -6.29 -34.29
N GLY A 413 4.73 -6.83 -34.27
CA GLY A 413 4.09 -7.33 -35.50
C GLY A 413 3.86 -6.25 -36.56
N GLN A 414 3.58 -4.99 -36.15
CA GLN A 414 3.51 -3.85 -37.07
C GLN A 414 4.87 -3.52 -37.68
N VAL A 415 5.94 -3.52 -36.87
CA VAL A 415 7.31 -3.28 -37.35
C VAL A 415 7.74 -4.36 -38.35
N GLU A 416 7.46 -5.64 -38.07
CA GLU A 416 7.74 -6.75 -39.00
C GLU A 416 7.03 -6.54 -40.35
N THR A 417 5.74 -6.16 -40.31
CA THR A 417 4.96 -5.87 -41.52
C THR A 417 5.53 -4.68 -42.31
N VAL A 418 5.97 -3.61 -41.62
CA VAL A 418 6.54 -2.42 -42.26
C VAL A 418 7.91 -2.74 -42.89
N SER A 419 8.76 -3.50 -42.20
CA SER A 419 10.05 -3.95 -42.74
C SER A 419 9.87 -4.81 -43.99
N ALA A 420 8.93 -5.76 -43.97
CA ALA A 420 8.60 -6.58 -45.14
C ALA A 420 8.12 -5.72 -46.34
N ARG A 421 7.27 -4.72 -46.09
CA ARG A 421 6.84 -3.77 -47.13
C ARG A 421 8.00 -2.92 -47.66
N SER A 422 8.92 -2.50 -46.79
CA SER A 422 10.11 -1.74 -47.17
C SER A 422 11.00 -2.55 -48.12
N ASN A 423 11.27 -3.81 -47.80
CA ASN A 423 12.00 -4.73 -48.67
C ASN A 423 11.34 -4.89 -50.05
N GLN A 424 10.01 -5.06 -50.08
CA GLN A 424 9.26 -5.13 -51.33
C GLN A 424 9.35 -3.82 -52.13
N ALA A 425 9.27 -2.67 -51.46
CA ALA A 425 9.38 -1.36 -52.11
C ALA A 425 10.77 -1.14 -52.72
N VAL A 426 11.84 -1.51 -52.00
CA VAL A 426 13.21 -1.45 -52.52
C VAL A 426 13.38 -2.38 -53.73
N ALA A 427 12.81 -3.59 -53.70
CA ALA A 427 12.84 -4.48 -54.84
C ALA A 427 12.16 -3.87 -56.08
N GLY A 428 10.99 -3.25 -55.90
CA GLY A 428 10.31 -2.53 -56.98
C GLY A 428 11.10 -1.32 -57.50
N GLN A 429 11.71 -0.56 -56.58
CA GLN A 429 12.56 0.58 -56.91
C GLN A 429 13.78 0.15 -57.73
N ARG A 430 14.41 -1.00 -57.41
CA ARG A 430 15.54 -1.55 -58.16
C ARG A 430 15.17 -1.80 -59.63
N THR A 431 14.01 -2.40 -59.89
CA THR A 431 13.52 -2.61 -61.26
C THR A 431 13.29 -1.28 -62.00
N GLN A 432 12.75 -0.26 -61.31
CA GLN A 432 12.60 1.07 -61.91
C GLN A 432 13.96 1.71 -62.23
N ILE A 433 14.95 1.58 -61.35
CA ILE A 433 16.30 2.08 -61.57
C ILE A 433 16.94 1.42 -62.79
N GLU A 434 16.81 0.10 -62.96
CA GLU A 434 17.31 -0.63 -64.14
C GLU A 434 16.69 -0.11 -65.45
N LEU A 435 15.39 0.23 -65.43
CA LEU A 435 14.72 0.84 -66.57
C LEU A 435 15.24 2.26 -66.87
N VAL A 436 15.46 3.09 -65.85
CA VAL A 436 16.03 4.44 -66.05
C VAL A 436 17.46 4.34 -66.57
N ALA A 437 18.29 3.43 -66.05
CA ALA A 437 19.65 3.21 -66.53
C ALA A 437 19.67 2.82 -68.02
N THR A 438 18.74 1.94 -68.42
CA THR A 438 18.55 1.56 -69.83
C THR A 438 18.15 2.77 -70.67
N ALA A 439 17.20 3.58 -70.20
CA ALA A 439 16.76 4.79 -70.89
C ALA A 439 17.88 5.84 -71.03
N MET A 440 18.75 6.00 -70.03
CA MET A 440 19.91 6.91 -70.10
C MET A 440 20.95 6.43 -71.10
N ASN A 441 21.22 5.12 -71.16
CA ASN A 441 22.08 4.54 -72.20
C ASN A 441 21.53 4.78 -73.60
N GLN A 442 20.21 4.59 -73.81
CA GLN A 442 19.56 4.92 -75.07
C GLN A 442 19.62 6.42 -75.38
N MET A 443 19.40 7.29 -74.39
CA MET A 443 19.49 8.74 -74.55
C MET A 443 20.89 9.16 -75.01
N SER A 444 21.93 8.64 -74.38
CA SER A 444 23.32 8.90 -74.77
C SER A 444 23.61 8.46 -76.21
N ALA A 445 23.16 7.26 -76.61
CA ALA A 445 23.29 6.78 -77.97
C ALA A 445 22.56 7.67 -78.99
N THR A 446 21.31 8.07 -78.70
CA THR A 446 20.55 8.98 -79.57
C THR A 446 21.16 10.37 -79.66
N ALA A 447 21.68 10.90 -78.56
CA ALA A 447 22.37 12.18 -78.53
C ALA A 447 23.60 12.14 -79.47
N GLN A 448 24.42 11.09 -79.39
CA GLN A 448 25.55 10.90 -80.32
C GLN A 448 25.12 10.82 -81.79
N GLU A 449 23.99 10.17 -82.09
CA GLU A 449 23.45 10.08 -83.44
C GLU A 449 22.95 11.45 -83.96
N VAL A 450 22.31 12.25 -83.11
CA VAL A 450 21.88 13.62 -83.43
C VAL A 450 23.09 14.52 -83.68
N ALA A 451 24.15 14.43 -82.87
CA ALA A 451 25.40 15.16 -83.12
C ALA A 451 26.01 14.80 -84.49
N ARG A 452 26.06 13.51 -84.84
CA ARG A 452 26.54 13.06 -86.16
C ARG A 452 25.67 13.62 -87.29
N SER A 453 24.35 13.61 -87.10
CA SER A 453 23.39 14.14 -88.07
C SER A 453 23.53 15.64 -88.27
N ALA A 454 23.69 16.41 -87.19
CA ALA A 454 23.97 17.85 -87.24
C ALA A 454 25.29 18.15 -87.98
N ALA A 455 26.35 17.39 -87.69
CA ALA A 455 27.63 17.52 -88.39
C ALA A 455 27.52 17.21 -89.89
N ALA A 456 26.79 16.16 -90.26
CA ALA A 456 26.53 15.81 -91.65
C ALA A 456 25.70 16.88 -92.38
N ALA A 457 24.72 17.49 -91.69
CA ALA A 457 23.93 18.59 -92.22
C ALA A 457 24.77 19.85 -92.46
N VAL A 458 25.70 20.21 -91.56
CA VAL A 458 26.68 21.29 -91.78
C VAL A 458 27.53 21.00 -93.01
N SER A 459 28.05 19.77 -93.14
CA SER A 459 28.84 19.38 -94.32
C SER A 459 28.04 19.50 -95.62
N SER A 460 26.77 19.09 -95.61
CA SER A 460 25.89 19.18 -96.79
C SER A 460 25.54 20.63 -97.13
N ALA A 461 25.30 21.46 -96.11
CA ALA A 461 25.08 22.89 -96.26
C ALA A 461 26.29 23.59 -96.90
N HIS A 462 27.52 23.23 -96.51
CA HIS A 462 28.73 23.72 -97.17
C HIS A 462 28.80 23.34 -98.66
N SER A 463 28.45 22.10 -99.02
CA SER A 463 28.41 21.69 -100.44
C SER A 463 27.37 22.49 -101.25
N VAL A 464 26.17 22.72 -100.70
CA VAL A 464 25.14 23.55 -101.35
C VAL A 464 25.60 24.99 -101.49
N ASN A 465 26.29 25.54 -100.49
CA ASN A 465 26.88 26.88 -100.57
C ASN A 465 27.86 27.00 -101.75
N ASP A 466 28.76 26.03 -101.91
CA ASP A 466 29.75 26.01 -102.98
C ASP A 466 29.10 25.86 -104.37
N GLU A 467 28.11 24.98 -104.52
CA GLU A 467 27.33 24.83 -105.76
C GLU A 467 26.55 26.09 -106.12
N THR A 468 25.96 26.76 -105.13
CA THR A 468 25.19 28.01 -105.32
C THR A 468 26.11 29.16 -105.76
N LEU A 469 27.30 29.26 -105.18
CA LEU A 469 28.32 30.22 -105.60
C LEU A 469 28.78 29.98 -107.05
N SER A 470 28.99 28.71 -107.41
CA SER A 470 29.33 28.31 -108.78
C SER A 470 28.21 28.65 -109.77
N GLY A 471 26.97 28.33 -109.43
CA GLY A 471 25.78 28.64 -110.22
C GLY A 471 25.60 30.14 -110.46
N ARG A 472 25.87 30.97 -109.43
CA ARG A 472 25.83 32.43 -109.56
C ARG A 472 26.82 32.94 -110.61
N GLY A 473 28.06 32.43 -110.58
CA GLY A 473 29.09 32.77 -111.56
C GLY A 473 28.72 32.37 -113.00
N LEU A 474 28.03 31.24 -113.18
CA LEU A 474 27.56 30.81 -114.50
C LEU A 474 26.47 31.73 -115.05
N VAL A 475 25.51 32.13 -114.21
CA VAL A 475 24.43 33.07 -114.60
C VAL A 475 24.99 34.44 -114.95
N GLU A 476 25.98 34.94 -114.22
CA GLU A 476 26.68 36.20 -114.52
C GLU A 476 27.37 36.14 -115.89
N SER A 477 28.07 35.03 -116.20
CA SER A 477 28.67 34.80 -117.52
C SER A 477 27.63 34.73 -118.66
N GLN A 478 26.49 34.09 -118.40
CA GLN A 478 25.38 33.98 -119.35
C GLN A 478 24.76 35.35 -119.66
N GLN A 479 24.55 36.19 -118.63
CA GLN A 479 24.06 37.55 -118.78
C GLN A 479 24.99 38.37 -119.70
N GLY A 480 26.30 38.28 -119.49
CA GLY A 480 27.30 38.93 -120.36
C GLY A 480 27.24 38.46 -121.82
N SER A 481 26.94 37.18 -122.06
CA SER A 481 26.78 36.62 -123.41
C SER A 481 25.49 37.13 -124.10
N ILE A 482 24.39 37.25 -123.37
CA ILE A 482 23.11 37.75 -123.89
C ILE A 482 23.19 39.25 -124.23
N VAL A 483 23.88 40.04 -123.40
CA VAL A 483 24.14 41.46 -123.70
C VAL A 483 24.90 41.61 -125.01
N ARG A 484 25.88 40.74 -125.27
CA ARG A 484 26.61 40.72 -126.55
C ARG A 484 25.69 40.35 -127.73
N LEU A 485 24.83 39.35 -127.56
CA LEU A 485 23.86 38.94 -128.58
C LEU A 485 22.89 40.08 -128.95
N ALA A 486 22.37 40.83 -127.97
CA ALA A 486 21.51 41.97 -128.22
C ALA A 486 22.21 43.04 -129.09
N SER A 487 23.49 43.29 -128.83
CA SER A 487 24.32 44.20 -129.62
C SER A 487 24.52 43.72 -131.07
N GLU A 488 24.75 42.42 -131.29
CA GLU A 488 24.86 41.83 -132.64
C GLU A 488 23.54 41.89 -133.43
N ILE A 489 22.40 41.75 -132.75
CA ILE A 489 21.07 41.91 -133.34
C ILE A 489 20.87 43.36 -133.79
N ASP A 490 21.22 44.35 -132.95
CA ASP A 490 21.11 45.77 -133.29
C ASP A 490 21.96 46.13 -134.53
N GLN A 491 23.17 45.56 -134.63
CA GLN A 491 24.02 45.70 -135.82
C GLN A 491 23.37 45.08 -137.06
N SER A 492 22.74 43.92 -136.92
CA SER A 492 22.08 43.23 -138.03
C SER A 492 20.86 44.00 -138.55
N VAL A 493 20.10 44.66 -137.67
CA VAL A 493 18.98 45.54 -138.03
C VAL A 493 19.45 46.70 -138.91
N GLN A 494 20.62 47.29 -138.62
CA GLN A 494 21.18 48.37 -139.44
C GLN A 494 21.47 47.91 -140.88
N VAL A 495 22.08 46.74 -141.04
CA VAL A 495 22.42 46.16 -142.36
C VAL A 495 21.15 45.87 -143.18
N ILE A 496 20.12 45.31 -142.55
CA ILE A 496 18.87 44.99 -143.24
C ILE A 496 18.09 46.25 -143.66
N ASN A 497 18.09 47.30 -142.83
CA ASN A 497 17.49 48.59 -143.21
C ASN A 497 18.21 49.24 -144.41
N GLN A 498 19.53 49.07 -144.52
CA GLN A 498 20.28 49.51 -145.70
C GLN A 498 19.81 48.75 -146.96
N LEU A 499 19.66 47.42 -146.88
CA LEU A 499 19.15 46.59 -147.99
C LEU A 499 17.72 47.00 -148.42
N ALA A 500 16.87 47.40 -147.47
CA ALA A 500 15.53 47.95 -147.75
C ALA A 500 15.61 49.18 -148.66
N THR A 501 16.54 50.09 -148.31
CA THR A 501 16.76 51.36 -149.01
C THR A 501 17.31 51.14 -150.41
N ASP A 502 18.30 50.25 -150.55
CA ASP A 502 18.90 49.91 -151.84
C ASP A 502 17.88 49.25 -152.78
N SER A 503 17.02 48.38 -152.26
CA SER A 503 15.97 47.72 -153.03
C SER A 503 14.91 48.70 -153.55
N GLN A 504 14.57 49.74 -152.77
CA GLN A 504 13.68 50.80 -153.20
C GLN A 504 14.27 51.66 -154.32
N ALA A 505 15.61 51.83 -154.34
CA ALA A 505 16.30 52.47 -155.45
C ALA A 505 16.19 51.64 -156.74
N ILE A 506 16.27 50.30 -156.65
CA ILE A 506 16.10 49.39 -157.79
C ILE A 506 14.69 49.48 -158.37
N SER A 507 13.63 49.49 -157.54
CA SER A 507 12.24 49.66 -158.02
C SER A 507 12.06 50.90 -158.89
N ARG A 508 12.63 52.05 -158.48
CA ARG A 508 12.54 53.30 -159.26
C ARG A 508 13.19 53.19 -160.63
N VAL A 509 14.28 52.43 -160.75
CA VAL A 509 14.95 52.21 -162.03
C VAL A 509 14.10 51.33 -162.95
N LEU A 510 13.42 50.31 -162.40
CA LEU A 510 12.56 49.41 -163.16
C LEU A 510 11.34 50.12 -163.77
N ASP A 511 10.71 51.06 -163.05
CA ASP A 511 9.61 51.88 -163.56
C ASP A 511 10.00 52.66 -164.83
N VAL A 512 11.22 53.22 -164.84
CA VAL A 512 11.77 53.93 -166.01
C VAL A 512 11.98 52.96 -167.18
N ILE A 513 12.53 51.77 -166.92
CA ILE A 513 12.77 50.77 -167.97
C ILE A 513 11.44 50.27 -168.56
N LYS A 514 10.41 50.06 -167.72
CA LYS A 514 9.07 49.67 -168.15
C LYS A 514 8.45 50.72 -169.07
N SER A 515 8.56 52.00 -168.69
CA SER A 515 8.09 53.15 -169.49
C SER A 515 8.81 53.23 -170.85
N ILE A 516 10.13 53.03 -170.89
CA ILE A 516 10.92 53.01 -172.13
C ILE A 516 10.47 51.84 -173.02
N ALA A 517 10.25 50.65 -172.44
CA ALA A 517 9.78 49.48 -173.17
C ALA A 517 8.39 49.72 -173.80
N GLU A 518 7.44 50.32 -173.09
CA GLU A 518 6.12 50.68 -173.63
C GLU A 518 6.21 51.68 -174.78
N GLN A 519 7.02 52.74 -174.62
CA GLN A 519 7.25 53.70 -175.71
C GLN A 519 7.86 53.03 -176.94
N THR A 520 8.82 52.12 -176.73
CA THR A 520 9.50 51.40 -177.81
C THR A 520 8.54 50.47 -178.55
N ASN A 521 7.64 49.79 -177.83
CA ASN A 521 6.58 48.94 -178.41
C ASN A 521 5.59 49.75 -179.28
N LEU A 522 5.25 50.97 -178.86
CA LEU A 522 4.36 51.88 -179.58
C LEU A 522 4.99 52.44 -180.87
N LEU A 523 6.26 52.85 -180.78
CA LEU A 523 7.04 53.30 -181.94
C LEU A 523 7.17 52.18 -182.98
N ALA A 524 7.44 50.96 -182.52
CA ALA A 524 7.54 49.78 -183.36
C ALA A 524 6.21 49.45 -184.05
N LEU A 525 5.07 49.57 -183.37
CA LEU A 525 3.76 49.37 -183.98
C LEU A 525 3.48 50.39 -185.10
N ASN A 526 3.78 51.67 -184.87
CA ASN A 526 3.61 52.71 -185.89
C ASN A 526 4.49 52.46 -187.12
N ALA A 527 5.73 51.98 -186.92
CA ALA A 527 6.62 51.61 -188.00
C ALA A 527 6.10 50.40 -188.82
N ALA A 528 5.49 49.41 -188.16
CA ALA A 528 4.92 48.23 -188.82
C ALA A 528 3.70 48.61 -189.68
N ILE A 529 2.87 49.54 -189.20
CA ILE A 529 1.71 50.07 -189.94
C ILE A 529 2.18 50.78 -191.23
N GLU A 530 3.17 51.66 -191.14
CA GLU A 530 3.61 52.44 -192.32
C GLU A 530 4.32 51.57 -193.36
N ALA A 531 5.00 50.50 -192.91
CA ALA A 531 5.61 49.51 -193.79
C ALA A 531 4.59 48.73 -194.64
N ALA A 532 3.42 48.41 -194.08
CA ALA A 532 2.33 47.76 -194.83
C ALA A 532 1.74 48.68 -195.92
N ARG A 533 1.79 50.00 -195.69
CA ARG A 533 1.20 51.02 -196.57
C ARG A 533 2.01 51.28 -197.83
N ALA A 534 3.33 51.05 -197.78
CA ALA A 534 4.25 51.23 -198.92
C ALA A 534 4.21 50.09 -199.96
N GLY A 535 3.35 49.08 -199.78
CA GLY A 535 3.17 47.98 -200.73
C GLY A 535 4.47 47.21 -201.00
N GLU A 536 4.72 46.82 -202.26
CA GLU A 536 5.91 46.04 -202.67
C GLU A 536 7.26 46.71 -202.31
N GLN A 537 7.30 48.03 -202.07
CA GLN A 537 8.49 48.75 -201.60
C GLN A 537 8.70 48.68 -200.07
N GLY A 538 7.71 48.18 -199.29
CA GLY A 538 7.66 48.27 -197.82
C GLY A 538 8.01 47.00 -197.03
N ARG A 539 8.19 45.83 -197.67
CA ARG A 539 8.40 44.54 -196.97
C ARG A 539 9.57 44.51 -196.00
N GLY A 540 10.67 45.20 -196.32
CA GLY A 540 11.87 45.23 -195.47
C GLY A 540 11.66 45.96 -194.13
N PHE A 541 10.83 47.01 -194.13
CA PHE A 541 10.57 47.83 -192.93
C PHE A 541 9.63 47.13 -191.93
N ALA A 542 8.68 46.33 -192.42
CA ALA A 542 7.70 45.65 -191.57
C ALA A 542 8.36 44.61 -190.64
N VAL A 543 9.39 43.91 -191.14
CA VAL A 543 10.11 42.88 -190.36
C VAL A 543 10.87 43.50 -189.20
N VAL A 544 11.56 44.62 -189.41
CA VAL A 544 12.32 45.30 -188.35
C VAL A 544 11.38 45.85 -187.28
N ALA A 545 10.24 46.39 -187.67
CA ALA A 545 9.24 46.91 -186.76
C ALA A 545 8.65 45.83 -185.84
N ASP A 546 8.30 44.66 -186.38
CA ASP A 546 7.82 43.52 -185.55
C ASP A 546 8.91 42.98 -184.60
N GLU A 547 10.18 43.01 -185.01
CA GLU A 547 11.30 42.59 -184.16
C GLU A 547 11.49 43.55 -182.96
N VAL A 548 11.46 44.86 -183.20
CA VAL A 548 11.54 45.89 -182.13
C VAL A 548 10.34 45.79 -181.18
N ARG A 549 9.14 45.53 -181.71
CA ARG A 549 7.92 45.35 -180.91
C ARG A 549 8.03 44.14 -179.99
N THR A 550 8.55 43.04 -180.52
CA THR A 550 8.79 41.82 -179.75
C THR A 550 9.83 42.03 -178.65
N LEU A 551 10.92 42.76 -178.95
CA LEU A 551 11.96 43.07 -177.97
C LEU A 551 11.42 43.96 -176.84
N ALA A 552 10.66 45.00 -177.18
CA ALA A 552 10.03 45.89 -176.21
C ALA A 552 9.07 45.14 -175.28
N LYS A 553 8.24 44.25 -175.83
CA LYS A 553 7.33 43.41 -175.04
C LYS A 553 8.09 42.45 -174.11
N ARG A 554 9.21 41.88 -174.55
CA ARG A 554 10.10 41.07 -173.68
C ARG A 554 10.73 41.91 -172.56
N THR A 555 11.18 43.13 -172.83
CA THR A 555 11.74 44.03 -171.80
C THR A 555 10.70 44.41 -170.75
N GLN A 556 9.46 44.67 -171.17
CA GLN A 556 8.35 44.97 -170.26
C GLN A 556 8.02 43.76 -169.36
N GLN A 557 7.97 42.55 -169.93
CA GLN A 557 7.74 41.33 -169.15
C GLN A 557 8.87 41.11 -168.12
N SER A 558 10.14 41.27 -168.52
CA SER A 558 11.27 41.10 -167.60
C SER A 558 11.31 42.16 -166.49
N THR A 559 10.87 43.40 -166.76
CA THR A 559 10.76 44.42 -165.71
C THR A 559 9.66 44.11 -164.71
N GLU A 560 8.51 43.59 -165.15
CA GLU A 560 7.43 43.13 -164.25
C GLU A 560 7.88 41.93 -163.38
N GLU A 561 8.64 40.99 -163.95
CA GLU A 561 9.21 39.88 -163.18
C GLU A 561 10.21 40.36 -162.10
N ILE A 562 11.05 41.36 -162.40
CA ILE A 562 11.97 41.93 -161.41
C ILE A 562 11.22 42.78 -160.37
N GLU A 563 10.21 43.55 -160.77
CA GLU A 563 9.35 44.32 -159.86
C GLU A 563 8.67 43.41 -158.84
N ALA A 564 8.16 42.25 -159.28
CA ALA A 564 7.62 41.23 -158.40
C ALA A 564 8.69 40.64 -157.44
N MET A 565 9.93 40.44 -157.90
CA MET A 565 11.04 40.02 -157.04
C MET A 565 11.42 41.07 -155.99
N ILE A 566 11.50 42.35 -156.35
CA ILE A 566 11.81 43.44 -155.40
C ILE A 566 10.67 43.62 -154.38
N THR A 567 9.42 43.49 -154.81
CA THR A 567 8.26 43.52 -153.89
C THR A 567 8.34 42.39 -152.86
N ARG A 568 8.68 41.17 -153.30
CA ARG A 568 8.96 40.04 -152.40
C ARG A 568 10.15 40.31 -151.47
N LEU A 569 11.22 40.91 -151.98
CA LEU A 569 12.42 41.25 -151.19
C LEU A 569 12.07 42.26 -150.09
N HIS A 570 11.30 43.30 -150.41
CA HIS A 570 10.84 44.30 -149.44
C HIS A 570 9.97 43.65 -148.34
N GLY A 571 9.06 42.76 -148.72
CA GLY A 571 8.28 41.97 -147.77
C GLY A 571 9.16 41.10 -146.86
N GLY A 572 10.20 40.47 -147.41
CA GLY A 572 11.18 39.66 -146.67
C GLY A 572 12.03 40.48 -145.70
N VAL A 573 12.47 41.66 -146.10
CA VAL A 573 13.22 42.62 -145.27
C VAL A 573 12.37 43.12 -144.10
N GLY A 574 11.11 43.51 -144.34
CA GLY A 574 10.20 43.93 -143.27
C GLY A 574 9.94 42.80 -142.26
N ALA A 575 9.80 41.56 -142.74
CA ALA A 575 9.69 40.39 -141.85
C ALA A 575 10.97 40.18 -141.01
N ALA A 576 12.16 40.38 -141.59
CA ALA A 576 13.43 40.21 -140.90
C ALA A 576 13.66 41.27 -139.81
N VAL A 577 13.36 42.56 -140.08
CA VAL A 577 13.43 43.63 -139.08
C VAL A 577 12.48 43.35 -137.91
N LYS A 578 11.25 42.92 -138.20
CA LYS A 578 10.27 42.55 -137.16
C LYS A 578 10.78 41.39 -136.30
N ALA A 579 11.32 40.34 -136.93
CA ALA A 579 11.88 39.19 -136.21
C ALA A 579 13.07 39.60 -135.32
N MET A 580 13.96 40.45 -135.81
CA MET A 580 15.09 40.98 -135.03
C MET A 580 14.65 41.86 -133.87
N GLY A 581 13.64 42.71 -134.05
CA GLY A 581 13.06 43.50 -132.95
C GLY A 581 12.50 42.60 -131.85
N THR A 582 11.78 41.53 -132.21
CA THR A 582 11.33 40.52 -131.24
C THR A 582 12.51 39.80 -130.58
N SER A 583 13.57 39.46 -131.32
CA SER A 583 14.78 38.84 -130.74
C SER A 583 15.51 39.77 -129.76
N HIS A 584 15.54 41.08 -130.01
CA HIS A 584 16.10 42.06 -129.08
C HIS A 584 15.28 42.16 -127.78
N GLU A 585 13.95 42.25 -127.89
CA GLU A 585 13.05 42.22 -126.73
C GLU A 585 13.22 40.93 -125.91
N MET A 586 13.34 39.78 -126.58
CA MET A 586 13.60 38.49 -125.92
C MET A 586 14.96 38.48 -125.19
N ALA A 587 16.01 39.03 -125.79
CA ALA A 587 17.33 39.14 -125.16
C ALA A 587 17.26 40.02 -123.89
N SER A 588 16.62 41.19 -123.98
CA SER A 588 16.40 42.08 -122.83
C SER A 588 15.58 41.39 -121.72
N GLY A 589 14.51 40.69 -122.07
CA GLY A 589 13.72 39.91 -121.12
C GLY A 589 14.54 38.81 -120.43
N THR A 590 15.46 38.17 -121.15
CA THR A 590 16.34 37.13 -120.60
C THR A 590 17.37 37.70 -119.61
N VAL A 591 17.84 38.93 -119.82
CA VAL A 591 18.71 39.65 -118.87
C VAL A 591 17.96 39.89 -117.55
N SER A 592 16.73 40.42 -117.61
CA SER A 592 15.91 40.65 -116.41
C SER A 592 15.60 39.34 -115.67
N GLN A 593 15.32 38.25 -116.39
CA GLN A 593 15.11 36.94 -115.78
C GLN A 593 16.38 36.42 -115.08
N SER A 594 17.56 36.68 -115.64
CA SER A 594 18.85 36.28 -115.05
C SER A 594 19.13 37.02 -113.74
N GLU A 595 18.76 38.30 -113.63
CA GLU A 595 18.86 39.07 -112.37
C GLU A 595 17.97 38.48 -111.28
N GLN A 596 16.74 38.06 -111.61
CA GLN A 596 15.86 37.38 -110.67
C GLN A 596 16.45 36.05 -110.18
N VAL A 597 17.12 35.30 -111.06
CA VAL A 597 17.83 34.06 -110.69
C VAL A 597 19.00 34.36 -109.76
N GLN A 598 19.78 35.41 -110.00
CA GLN A 598 20.86 35.83 -109.09
C GLN A 598 20.33 36.17 -107.68
N GLN A 599 19.22 36.91 -107.60
CA GLN A 599 18.60 37.22 -106.31
C GLN A 599 18.10 35.96 -105.57
N ALA A 600 17.55 34.98 -106.32
CA ALA A 600 17.14 33.71 -105.73
C ALA A 600 18.33 32.91 -105.18
N LEU A 601 19.46 32.90 -105.89
CA LEU A 601 20.71 32.26 -105.42
C LEU A 601 21.27 32.95 -104.17
N GLU A 602 21.19 34.28 -104.07
CA GLU A 602 21.59 35.02 -102.86
C GLU A 602 20.71 34.66 -101.65
N ASN A 603 19.40 34.53 -101.84
CA ASN A 603 18.49 34.08 -100.80
C ASN A 603 18.82 32.64 -100.34
N ILE A 604 19.22 31.75 -101.25
CA ILE A 604 19.67 30.40 -100.92
C ILE A 604 20.94 30.44 -100.05
N LEU A 605 21.93 31.28 -100.39
CA LEU A 605 23.14 31.44 -99.57
C LEU A 605 22.82 31.90 -98.15
N GLY A 606 21.90 32.86 -97.99
CA GLY A 606 21.43 33.31 -96.68
C GLY A 606 20.73 32.20 -95.88
N ALA A 607 19.86 31.41 -96.54
CA ALA A 607 19.18 30.28 -95.91
C ALA A 607 20.15 29.17 -95.48
N VAL A 608 21.17 28.87 -96.29
CA VAL A 608 22.22 27.91 -95.98
C VAL A 608 23.05 28.35 -94.78
N GLY A 609 23.38 29.65 -94.68
CA GLY A 609 24.04 30.22 -93.50
C GLY A 609 23.26 29.97 -92.21
N MET A 610 21.94 30.21 -92.22
CA MET A 610 21.08 29.92 -91.06
C MET A 610 21.07 28.42 -90.69
N ILE A 611 21.11 27.51 -91.67
CA ILE A 611 21.16 26.05 -91.43
C ILE A 611 22.46 25.66 -90.72
N VAL A 612 23.59 26.27 -91.09
CA VAL A 612 24.88 26.03 -90.41
C VAL A 612 24.81 26.47 -88.96
N ASP A 613 24.34 27.70 -88.70
CA ASP A 613 24.22 28.25 -87.35
C ASP A 613 23.28 27.40 -86.46
N GLN A 614 22.14 26.97 -87.01
CA GLN A 614 21.18 26.13 -86.28
C GLN A 614 21.78 24.76 -85.92
N ASN A 615 22.52 24.13 -86.83
CA ASN A 615 23.16 22.85 -86.54
C ASN A 615 24.31 22.97 -85.52
N GLN A 616 25.02 24.10 -85.47
CA GLN A 616 25.99 24.36 -84.40
C GLN A 616 25.32 24.46 -83.03
N GLN A 617 24.16 25.12 -82.94
CA GLN A 617 23.36 25.16 -81.71
C GLN A 617 22.85 23.77 -81.30
N ILE A 618 22.42 22.95 -82.27
CA ILE A 618 22.02 21.55 -82.02
C ILE A 618 23.20 20.76 -81.45
N ALA A 619 24.41 20.89 -82.01
CA ALA A 619 25.60 20.22 -81.49
C ALA A 619 25.90 20.61 -80.03
N ALA A 620 25.85 21.90 -79.69
CA ALA A 620 26.05 22.38 -78.33
C ALA A 620 24.98 21.85 -77.35
N ALA A 621 23.71 21.81 -77.79
CA ALA A 621 22.62 21.25 -76.98
C ALA A 621 22.81 19.75 -76.73
N VAL A 622 23.31 19.01 -77.72
CA VAL A 622 23.61 17.58 -77.60
C VAL A 622 24.77 17.30 -76.64
N GLU A 623 25.82 18.13 -76.63
CA GLU A 623 26.91 18.02 -75.65
C GLU A 623 26.37 18.20 -74.22
N GLN A 624 25.52 19.21 -74.01
CA GLN A 624 24.87 19.43 -72.72
C GLN A 624 23.97 18.25 -72.32
N GLN A 625 23.19 17.71 -73.26
CA GLN A 625 22.33 16.55 -73.01
C GLN A 625 23.13 15.30 -72.63
N THR A 626 24.30 15.10 -73.26
CA THR A 626 25.20 13.99 -72.93
C THR A 626 25.79 14.13 -71.53
N ALA A 627 26.18 15.35 -71.13
CA ALA A 627 26.65 15.62 -69.78
C ALA A 627 25.57 15.34 -68.72
N VAL A 628 24.34 15.81 -68.94
CA VAL A 628 23.21 15.55 -68.03
C VAL A 628 22.89 14.06 -67.95
N ALA A 629 22.93 13.32 -69.07
CA ALA A 629 22.72 11.88 -69.06
C ALA A 629 23.78 11.14 -68.23
N HIS A 630 25.05 11.59 -68.27
CA HIS A 630 26.12 11.03 -67.44
C HIS A 630 25.91 11.30 -65.94
N ASP A 631 25.51 12.52 -65.59
CA ASP A 631 25.21 12.88 -64.19
C ASP A 631 24.03 12.07 -63.64
N ILE A 632 23.00 11.82 -64.46
CA ILE A 632 21.87 10.98 -64.06
C ILE A 632 22.32 9.52 -63.85
N ASP A 633 23.20 8.99 -64.69
CA ASP A 633 23.75 7.64 -64.54
C ASP A 633 24.53 7.47 -63.22
N GLN A 634 25.35 8.47 -62.85
CA GLN A 634 26.03 8.48 -61.55
C GLN A 634 25.03 8.48 -60.37
N ASN A 635 24.00 9.34 -60.43
CA ASN A 635 22.95 9.40 -59.41
C ASN A 635 22.19 8.07 -59.28
N ILE A 636 21.94 7.37 -60.39
CA ILE A 636 21.31 6.04 -60.40
C ILE A 636 22.12 5.04 -59.58
N VAL A 637 23.44 5.03 -59.71
CA VAL A 637 24.32 4.14 -58.94
C VAL A 637 24.23 4.44 -57.44
N GLU A 638 24.19 5.72 -57.06
CA GLU A 638 24.04 6.12 -55.65
C GLU A 638 22.67 5.72 -55.07
N ILE A 639 21.59 5.93 -55.82
CA ILE A 639 20.23 5.53 -55.43
C ILE A 639 20.17 4.00 -55.25
N ASN A 640 20.80 3.23 -56.14
CA ASN A 640 20.84 1.78 -56.03
C ASN A 640 21.53 1.33 -54.73
N ARG A 641 22.70 1.89 -54.41
CA ARG A 641 23.42 1.63 -53.14
C ARG A 641 22.62 2.06 -51.91
N ALA A 642 21.87 3.16 -51.99
CA ALA A 642 20.98 3.59 -50.91
C ALA A 642 19.82 2.60 -50.70
N GLY A 643 19.27 2.06 -51.80
CA GLY A 643 18.29 0.98 -51.77
C GLY A 643 18.82 -0.27 -51.09
N GLU A 644 20.01 -0.75 -51.45
CA GLU A 644 20.63 -1.93 -50.83
C GLU A 644 20.79 -1.77 -49.30
N ARG A 645 21.31 -0.62 -48.84
CA ARG A 645 21.40 -0.34 -47.39
C ARG A 645 20.04 -0.30 -46.70
N THR A 646 19.00 0.18 -47.40
CA THR A 646 17.63 0.23 -46.88
C THR A 646 17.06 -1.19 -46.72
N ALA A 647 17.30 -2.08 -47.69
CA ALA A 647 16.88 -3.47 -47.61
C ALA A 647 17.62 -4.22 -46.48
N GLU A 648 18.92 -4.00 -46.33
CA GLU A 648 19.70 -4.58 -45.23
C GLU A 648 19.17 -4.11 -43.86
N GLY A 649 18.92 -2.80 -43.70
CA GLY A 649 18.34 -2.26 -42.47
C GLY A 649 16.93 -2.77 -42.17
N ALA A 650 16.10 -2.96 -43.20
CA ALA A 650 14.78 -3.56 -43.05
C ALA A 650 14.86 -5.02 -42.58
N HIS A 651 15.79 -5.82 -43.13
CA HIS A 651 16.05 -7.19 -42.66
C HIS A 651 16.51 -7.24 -41.19
N GLN A 652 17.48 -6.40 -40.81
CA GLN A 652 17.93 -6.32 -39.41
C GLN A 652 16.79 -5.93 -38.45
N THR A 653 15.91 -5.03 -38.89
CA THR A 653 14.74 -4.61 -38.11
C THR A 653 13.70 -5.73 -37.98
N GLU A 654 13.52 -6.54 -39.02
CA GLU A 654 12.67 -7.74 -39.00
C GLU A 654 13.18 -8.75 -37.95
N ASP A 655 14.48 -9.07 -37.98
CA ASP A 655 15.10 -9.99 -37.03
C ASP A 655 14.99 -9.51 -35.58
N ALA A 656 15.27 -8.22 -35.34
CA ALA A 656 15.11 -7.61 -34.02
C ALA A 656 13.66 -7.67 -33.52
N SER A 657 12.69 -7.48 -34.41
CA SER A 657 11.26 -7.58 -34.07
C SER A 657 10.85 -9.00 -33.68
N ARG A 658 11.40 -10.02 -34.37
CA ARG A 658 11.19 -11.43 -34.02
C ARG A 658 11.79 -11.78 -32.67
N GLU A 659 13.00 -11.32 -32.38
CA GLU A 659 13.63 -11.51 -31.07
C GLU A 659 12.82 -10.85 -29.95
N LEU A 660 12.38 -9.60 -30.18
CA LEU A 660 11.52 -8.87 -29.25
C LEU A 660 10.19 -9.60 -29.00
N SER A 661 9.57 -10.14 -30.05
CA SER A 661 8.35 -10.96 -29.91
C SER A 661 8.60 -12.22 -29.08
N ALA A 662 9.77 -12.87 -29.23
CA ALA A 662 10.15 -14.02 -28.41
C ALA A 662 10.34 -13.64 -26.93
N GLN A 663 11.02 -12.52 -26.65
CA GLN A 663 11.20 -12.00 -25.29
C GLN A 663 9.85 -11.63 -24.63
N VAL A 664 8.95 -11.00 -25.40
CA VAL A 664 7.58 -10.69 -24.96
C VAL A 664 6.80 -11.97 -24.65
N GLY A 665 6.95 -13.01 -25.47
CA GLY A 665 6.37 -14.33 -25.20
C GLY A 665 6.86 -14.95 -23.89
N GLN A 666 8.16 -14.86 -23.59
CA GLN A 666 8.72 -15.29 -22.31
C GLN A 666 8.20 -14.47 -21.13
N LEU A 667 8.13 -13.14 -21.27
CA LEU A 667 7.60 -12.26 -20.22
C LEU A 667 6.11 -12.56 -19.94
N LYS A 668 5.32 -12.81 -20.99
CA LYS A 668 3.91 -13.24 -20.88
C LYS A 668 3.77 -14.55 -20.11
N GLN A 669 4.66 -15.52 -20.35
CA GLN A 669 4.69 -16.78 -19.57
C GLN A 669 5.02 -16.54 -18.09
N LEU A 670 5.99 -15.68 -17.79
CA LEU A 670 6.34 -15.33 -16.40
C LEU A 670 5.20 -14.62 -15.67
N ILE A 671 4.48 -13.73 -16.36
CA ILE A 671 3.33 -13.02 -15.80
C ILE A 671 2.14 -13.96 -15.59
N ASN A 672 1.91 -14.91 -16.50
CA ASN A 672 0.86 -15.92 -16.36
C ASN A 672 1.06 -16.88 -15.18
N ALA A 673 2.27 -16.93 -14.59
CA ALA A 673 2.49 -17.66 -13.34
C ALA A 673 1.83 -16.98 -12.14
N PHE A 674 1.53 -15.68 -12.25
CA PHE A 674 0.77 -14.94 -11.26
C PHE A 674 -0.72 -15.00 -11.57
N ARG A 675 -1.52 -15.20 -10.52
CA ARG A 675 -2.97 -15.11 -10.58
C ARG A 675 -3.35 -13.71 -10.11
N VAL A 676 -3.79 -12.89 -11.05
CA VAL A 676 -4.39 -11.56 -10.84
C VAL A 676 -5.87 -11.62 -11.15
#